data_AF-A0A6M4H5L0-F1
#
_entry.id   AF-A0A6M4H5L0-F1
#
_cell.length_a   1.000
_cell.length_b   1.000
_cell.length_c   1.000
_cell.angle_alpha   90.00
_cell.angle_beta   90.00
_cell.angle_gamma   90.00
#
_symmetry.space_group_name_H-M   'P 1'
#
loop_
_entity.id
_entity.type
_entity.pdbx_description
1 polymer ?
#
loop_
_entity_poly.entity_id
_entity_poly.type
_entity_poly.pdbx_seq_one_letter_code
_entity_poly.pdbx_strand_id
1 'polypeptide(L)'
;MARPVDLPYDPATRCAERHTWFERVRPLGWATFLDSGDPARSTGRYDVIAAGPVATLIAHDASAFAQVRSLLANARGSSPPWPIAGGAIGYFGYELGRAGAGLPRDKPGAWALMPEAAMGLYAWTVVIDHVERRAAITSLDSFTDGEAQAIRDKLLSGEPAAREPFRFPSEIVSSLERDAYLPRAARVIDYIRAGDCYQANLTREFSAPYTGDPWELYRHLHDVNPAPMGAFLEYPFGSVLSSSPERFVTVEGRDAITRPIKGTRRRRPDPEQDAQARAELLASEKDRAENVMIVDLMRNDFSRVCEKGSVATPEICKLESFATVHHLVSTVTGRLPADRDALDLLEACFPGGSITGAPKRRAMEIIDELEPHRREVYCGAIGYVSAAGRMDMNIPIRTTVCADGDLRFYAGGGIVADSSPENEFEETEVKIAAIRRTLSRFSGAGVPDPDKARLRKIFIEVRDAYAARTGAAFAESITRRLRALPEYHRARTVLATLSIGSEWDTRTFAEGVLADGKTLVLPRVVKKPRALEIFAVGDLAADLLPGVWGIEEPDPARCRKLTLAEVDFALVPALAVDREGYRLGYGAGYFDRLLSTAAPFRVVALPGEQVVDRLPREAHDIAVDAVLTDETYFTTGKK
;
A
#
# COMPACT_ATOMS: atom_id res chain seq x y z
N MET A 1 27.37 -27.31 18.34
CA MET A 1 26.08 -26.61 18.24
C MET A 1 26.28 -25.21 18.77
N ALA A 2 26.12 -24.21 17.90
CA ALA A 2 26.22 -22.81 18.28
C ALA A 2 25.07 -22.47 19.24
N ARG A 3 25.35 -21.71 20.31
CA ARG A 3 24.31 -21.32 21.27
C ARG A 3 23.64 -20.03 20.80
N PRO A 4 22.32 -19.88 20.95
CA PRO A 4 21.67 -18.61 20.70
C PRO A 4 22.30 -17.49 21.55
N VAL A 5 22.46 -16.31 20.95
CA VAL A 5 22.97 -15.12 21.65
C VAL A 5 21.82 -14.13 21.82
N ASP A 6 21.46 -13.84 23.07
CA ASP A 6 20.30 -13.01 23.38
C ASP A 6 20.47 -11.55 22.93
N LEU A 7 19.36 -11.00 22.45
CA LEU A 7 19.18 -9.60 22.10
C LEU A 7 18.13 -8.96 23.02
N PRO A 8 18.24 -7.65 23.30
CA PRO A 8 17.25 -6.94 24.11
C PRO A 8 15.90 -6.94 23.41
N TYR A 9 14.83 -7.21 24.15
CA TYR A 9 13.45 -7.09 23.67
C TYR A 9 12.72 -6.09 24.56
N ASP A 10 12.26 -4.97 23.99
CA ASP A 10 11.41 -4.03 24.71
C ASP A 10 9.92 -4.40 24.54
N PRO A 11 9.22 -4.84 25.62
CA PRO A 11 7.81 -5.14 25.55
C PRO A 11 6.91 -3.94 25.30
N ALA A 12 7.35 -2.72 25.66
CA ALA A 12 6.55 -1.50 25.50
C ALA A 12 6.41 -1.09 24.04
N THR A 13 7.48 -1.25 23.26
CA THR A 13 7.49 -0.95 21.81
C THR A 13 7.21 -2.17 20.95
N ARG A 14 7.07 -3.35 21.57
CA ARG A 14 7.05 -4.66 20.91
C ARG A 14 8.27 -4.85 20.00
N CYS A 15 9.43 -4.47 20.53
CA CYS A 15 10.73 -4.52 19.87
C CYS A 15 10.76 -3.72 18.55
N ALA A 16 10.42 -2.42 18.60
CA ALA A 16 10.50 -1.54 17.44
C ALA A 16 11.94 -1.38 16.91
N GLU A 17 12.94 -1.66 17.75
CA GLU A 17 14.37 -1.59 17.45
C GLU A 17 14.77 -2.54 16.32
N ARG A 18 13.98 -3.56 16.02
CA ARG A 18 14.24 -4.52 14.94
C ARG A 18 14.36 -3.87 13.56
N HIS A 19 13.68 -2.74 13.32
CA HIS A 19 13.86 -1.97 12.08
C HIS A 19 15.26 -1.34 12.01
N THR A 20 15.75 -0.78 13.14
CA THR A 20 17.11 -0.25 13.25
C THR A 20 18.16 -1.36 13.14
N TRP A 21 17.90 -2.53 13.74
CA TRP A 21 18.75 -3.71 13.60
C TRP A 21 18.88 -4.13 12.14
N PHE A 22 17.77 -4.19 11.41
CA PHE A 22 17.77 -4.46 9.98
C PHE A 22 18.62 -3.43 9.23
N GLU A 23 18.39 -2.13 9.44
CA GLU A 23 19.14 -1.03 8.82
C GLU A 23 20.66 -1.11 9.07
N ARG A 24 21.10 -1.60 10.23
CA ARG A 24 22.52 -1.79 10.59
C ARG A 24 23.18 -2.97 9.88
N VAL A 25 22.42 -4.00 9.52
CA VAL A 25 22.94 -5.18 8.83
C VAL A 25 22.75 -5.15 7.32
N ARG A 26 21.89 -4.27 6.79
CA ARG A 26 21.70 -4.06 5.34
C ARG A 26 23.01 -3.95 4.54
N PRO A 27 24.04 -3.21 4.99
CA PRO A 27 25.31 -3.11 4.26
C PRO A 27 26.09 -4.42 4.10
N LEU A 28 25.70 -5.50 4.79
CA LEU A 28 26.28 -6.83 4.57
C LEU A 28 25.80 -7.46 3.25
N GLY A 29 24.81 -6.86 2.58
CA GLY A 29 24.24 -7.33 1.32
C GLY A 29 23.27 -8.49 1.51
N TRP A 30 22.42 -8.72 0.50
CA TRP A 30 21.40 -9.79 0.54
C TRP A 30 20.54 -9.71 1.81
N ALA A 31 20.15 -8.50 2.20
CA ALA A 31 19.47 -8.26 3.46
C ALA A 31 18.02 -8.76 3.38
N THR A 32 17.61 -9.54 4.36
CA THR A 32 16.27 -10.14 4.44
C THR A 32 15.61 -9.78 5.76
N PHE A 33 14.36 -9.35 5.67
CA PHE A 33 13.48 -9.18 6.80
C PHE A 33 12.15 -9.89 6.51
N LEU A 34 11.90 -11.00 7.18
CA LEU A 34 10.59 -11.66 7.19
C LEU A 34 9.81 -11.11 8.36
N ASP A 35 8.66 -10.53 8.08
CA ASP A 35 7.96 -9.61 8.95
C ASP A 35 6.54 -10.10 9.21
N SER A 36 6.20 -10.24 10.48
CA SER A 36 4.94 -10.79 10.94
C SER A 36 3.85 -9.73 11.10
N GLY A 37 4.15 -8.46 10.77
CA GLY A 37 3.19 -7.36 10.79
C GLY A 37 2.95 -6.77 12.18
N ASP A 38 3.75 -7.12 13.18
CA ASP A 38 3.68 -6.60 14.55
C ASP A 38 4.16 -5.13 14.60
N PRO A 39 3.70 -4.26 15.53
CA PRO A 39 2.57 -4.40 16.46
C PRO A 39 1.21 -4.17 15.80
N ALA A 40 1.17 -3.79 14.52
CA ALA A 40 -0.03 -3.36 13.82
C ALA A 40 -1.04 -4.52 13.58
N ARG A 41 -0.57 -5.77 13.59
CA ARG A 41 -1.39 -6.99 13.67
C ARG A 41 -0.81 -7.99 14.68
N SER A 42 -1.60 -8.37 15.68
CA SER A 42 -1.19 -9.27 16.76
C SER A 42 -1.20 -10.78 16.41
N THR A 43 -1.16 -11.16 15.13
CA THR A 43 -1.43 -12.54 14.68
C THR A 43 -0.20 -13.29 14.21
N GLY A 44 0.85 -12.57 13.81
CA GLY A 44 2.14 -13.15 13.47
C GLY A 44 2.99 -13.36 14.73
N ARG A 45 3.75 -14.46 14.79
CA ARG A 45 4.56 -14.80 15.98
C ARG A 45 6.02 -14.36 15.87
N TYR A 46 6.60 -14.52 14.68
CA TYR A 46 8.04 -14.41 14.49
C TYR A 46 8.41 -13.41 13.42
N ASP A 47 9.33 -12.52 13.76
CA ASP A 47 10.10 -11.75 12.78
C ASP A 47 11.49 -12.39 12.64
N VAL A 48 12.03 -12.39 11.41
CA VAL A 48 13.35 -12.97 11.10
C VAL A 48 14.17 -11.97 10.29
N ILE A 49 15.38 -11.66 10.75
CA ILE A 49 16.35 -10.81 10.04
C ILE A 49 17.60 -11.63 9.71
N ALA A 50 18.10 -11.47 8.49
CA ALA A 50 19.38 -12.06 8.06
C ALA A 50 20.05 -11.16 7.02
N ALA A 51 21.39 -11.22 6.92
CA ALA A 51 22.16 -10.52 5.89
C ALA A 51 23.52 -11.21 5.70
N GLY A 52 24.21 -10.92 4.59
CA GLY A 52 25.54 -11.48 4.31
C GLY A 52 25.55 -13.01 4.25
N PRO A 53 24.82 -13.64 3.30
CA PRO A 53 24.79 -15.09 3.17
C PRO A 53 26.16 -15.64 2.81
N VAL A 54 26.47 -16.85 3.29
CA VAL A 54 27.74 -17.55 3.00
C VAL A 54 27.75 -18.16 1.60
N ALA A 55 26.58 -18.33 0.98
CA ALA A 55 26.41 -18.73 -0.40
C ALA A 55 25.09 -18.20 -0.94
N THR A 56 25.04 -17.87 -2.23
CA THR A 56 23.85 -17.34 -2.89
C THR A 56 23.49 -18.20 -4.09
N LEU A 57 22.20 -18.21 -4.41
CA LEU A 57 21.63 -18.89 -5.56
C LEU A 57 20.73 -17.89 -6.29
N ILE A 58 20.96 -17.75 -7.60
CA ILE A 58 20.03 -17.10 -8.54
C ILE A 58 19.73 -18.12 -9.63
N ALA A 59 18.45 -18.42 -9.85
CA ALA A 59 18.01 -19.38 -10.84
C ALA A 59 16.93 -18.80 -11.75
N HIS A 60 16.83 -19.38 -12.94
CA HIS A 60 15.92 -18.92 -14.00
C HIS A 60 15.10 -20.08 -14.60
N ASP A 61 14.99 -21.19 -13.86
CA ASP A 61 14.19 -22.35 -14.21
C ASP A 61 13.93 -23.22 -12.97
N ALA A 62 13.09 -24.25 -13.15
CA ALA A 62 12.65 -25.17 -12.09
C ALA A 62 13.79 -25.94 -11.39
N SER A 63 15.02 -25.97 -11.91
CA SER A 63 16.16 -26.56 -11.18
C SER A 63 16.46 -25.83 -9.87
N ALA A 64 15.89 -24.63 -9.66
CA ALA A 64 15.92 -23.88 -8.42
C ALA A 64 15.69 -24.76 -7.17
N PHE A 65 14.67 -25.64 -7.17
CA PHE A 65 14.37 -26.49 -6.01
C PHE A 65 15.54 -27.44 -5.67
N ALA A 66 16.12 -28.10 -6.68
CA ALA A 66 17.29 -28.97 -6.51
C ALA A 66 18.55 -28.19 -6.13
N GLN A 67 18.72 -26.97 -6.65
CA GLN A 67 19.86 -26.12 -6.32
C GLN A 67 19.78 -25.60 -4.88
N VAL A 68 18.59 -25.25 -4.36
CA VAL A 68 18.40 -24.90 -2.94
C VAL A 68 18.68 -26.10 -2.04
N ARG A 69 18.28 -27.31 -2.45
CA ARG A 69 18.62 -28.53 -1.71
C ARG A 69 20.14 -28.74 -1.63
N SER A 70 20.83 -28.51 -2.74
CA SER A 70 22.30 -28.58 -2.80
C SER A 70 22.96 -27.50 -1.93
N LEU A 71 22.39 -26.30 -1.91
CA LEU A 71 22.83 -25.19 -1.07
C LEU A 71 22.75 -25.55 0.43
N LEU A 72 21.72 -26.27 0.85
CA LEU A 72 21.52 -26.71 2.24
C LEU A 72 22.28 -27.98 2.63
N ALA A 73 22.83 -28.74 1.68
CA ALA A 73 23.33 -30.10 1.91
C ALA A 73 24.39 -30.21 3.02
N ASN A 74 25.22 -29.17 3.18
CA ASN A 74 26.28 -29.11 4.20
C ASN A 74 25.92 -28.21 5.39
N ALA A 75 24.77 -27.55 5.36
CA ALA A 75 24.30 -26.74 6.47
C ALA A 75 23.82 -27.66 7.59
N ARG A 76 24.28 -27.39 8.82
CA ARG A 76 23.85 -28.10 10.03
C ARG A 76 23.47 -27.06 11.06
N GLY A 77 22.34 -27.28 11.71
CA GLY A 77 21.86 -26.43 12.78
C GLY A 77 20.67 -27.11 13.44
N SER A 78 20.48 -26.84 14.72
CA SER A 78 19.30 -27.25 15.46
C SER A 78 18.66 -25.99 16.02
N SER A 79 17.37 -25.81 15.71
CA SER A 79 16.67 -24.58 16.04
C SER A 79 15.77 -24.64 17.28
N PRO A 80 15.35 -25.77 17.91
CA PRO A 80 14.48 -25.71 19.09
C PRO A 80 15.09 -24.86 20.22
N PRO A 81 14.35 -23.88 20.79
CA PRO A 81 12.92 -23.56 20.63
C PRO A 81 12.55 -22.54 19.54
N TRP A 82 13.51 -22.14 18.69
CA TRP A 82 13.38 -21.16 17.61
C TRP A 82 12.92 -21.77 16.27
N PRO A 83 12.18 -20.99 15.45
CA PRO A 83 11.69 -21.41 14.13
C PRO A 83 12.77 -21.68 13.08
N ILE A 84 13.92 -21.03 13.20
CA ILE A 84 15.06 -21.10 12.28
C ILE A 84 16.36 -20.86 13.05
N ALA A 85 17.45 -21.48 12.62
CA ALA A 85 18.81 -21.25 13.13
C ALA A 85 19.78 -21.30 11.95
N GLY A 86 19.85 -20.20 11.20
CA GLY A 86 20.40 -20.21 9.85
C GLY A 86 19.59 -21.06 8.86
N GLY A 87 19.86 -20.90 7.58
CA GLY A 87 19.15 -21.62 6.52
C GLY A 87 19.07 -20.85 5.20
N ALA A 88 18.33 -21.41 4.25
CA ALA A 88 18.08 -20.79 2.97
C ALA A 88 16.88 -19.85 3.08
N ILE A 89 17.03 -18.57 2.76
CA ILE A 89 15.96 -17.57 2.81
C ILE A 89 15.90 -16.82 1.49
N GLY A 90 14.69 -16.55 0.99
CA GLY A 90 14.49 -15.83 -0.27
C GLY A 90 13.13 -16.13 -0.90
N TYR A 91 13.09 -16.23 -2.22
CA TYR A 91 11.86 -16.48 -2.97
C TYR A 91 12.00 -17.48 -4.13
N PHE A 92 10.85 -18.05 -4.48
CA PHE A 92 10.57 -18.84 -5.68
C PHE A 92 9.47 -18.11 -6.47
N GLY A 93 9.76 -17.66 -7.68
CA GLY A 93 8.83 -16.93 -8.55
C GLY A 93 7.83 -17.86 -9.25
N TYR A 94 6.65 -17.35 -9.57
CA TYR A 94 5.52 -18.08 -10.18
C TYR A 94 5.93 -18.87 -11.43
N GLU A 95 6.85 -18.32 -12.21
CA GLU A 95 7.25 -18.87 -13.51
C GLU A 95 8.01 -20.20 -13.42
N LEU A 96 8.57 -20.54 -12.24
CA LEU A 96 9.12 -21.88 -11.98
C LEU A 96 8.07 -22.98 -12.17
N GLY A 97 6.79 -22.64 -12.00
CA GLY A 97 5.67 -23.56 -12.19
C GLY A 97 5.34 -23.87 -13.65
N ARG A 98 5.84 -23.09 -14.62
CA ARG A 98 5.50 -23.25 -16.04
C ARG A 98 5.87 -24.63 -16.57
N ALA A 99 7.05 -25.14 -16.20
CA ALA A 99 7.51 -26.46 -16.59
C ALA A 99 6.55 -27.56 -16.12
N GLY A 100 6.06 -27.47 -14.87
CA GLY A 100 5.07 -28.40 -14.31
C GLY A 100 3.72 -28.36 -15.01
N ALA A 101 3.35 -27.24 -15.63
CA ALA A 101 2.15 -27.10 -16.44
C ALA A 101 2.36 -27.51 -17.92
N GLY A 102 3.59 -27.74 -18.36
CA GLY A 102 3.93 -27.98 -19.76
C GLY A 102 3.89 -26.72 -20.63
N LEU A 103 4.06 -25.55 -20.02
CA LEU A 103 4.14 -24.26 -20.71
C LEU A 103 5.58 -23.97 -21.14
N PRO A 104 5.78 -23.21 -22.23
CA PRO A 104 7.10 -22.70 -22.60
C PRO A 104 7.75 -21.94 -21.45
N ARG A 105 9.09 -21.87 -21.43
CA ARG A 105 9.82 -21.09 -20.41
C ARG A 105 9.56 -19.59 -20.54
N ASP A 106 9.65 -19.08 -21.76
CA ASP A 106 9.49 -17.66 -22.06
C ASP A 106 8.06 -17.32 -22.50
N LYS A 107 7.63 -16.10 -22.20
CA LYS A 107 6.35 -15.57 -22.63
C LYS A 107 6.61 -14.49 -23.68
N PRO A 108 6.18 -14.66 -24.93
CA PRO A 108 6.45 -13.68 -25.98
C PRO A 108 5.94 -12.29 -25.60
N GLY A 109 6.81 -11.28 -25.73
CA GLY A 109 6.48 -9.88 -25.45
C GLY A 109 6.46 -9.49 -23.96
N ALA A 110 6.77 -10.41 -23.04
CA ALA A 110 6.84 -10.13 -21.61
C ALA A 110 8.26 -10.36 -21.07
N TRP A 111 8.71 -9.47 -20.19
CA TRP A 111 10.03 -9.54 -19.55
C TRP A 111 9.87 -9.41 -18.04
N ALA A 112 10.82 -9.95 -17.27
CA ALA A 112 10.81 -9.90 -15.82
C ALA A 112 11.87 -8.94 -15.28
N LEU A 113 11.55 -8.17 -14.23
CA LEU A 113 12.52 -7.39 -13.47
C LEU A 113 13.40 -8.29 -12.61
N MET A 114 12.82 -9.37 -12.08
CA MET A 114 13.47 -10.27 -11.13
C MET A 114 13.77 -11.64 -11.74
N PRO A 115 14.84 -12.34 -11.29
CA PRO A 115 15.06 -13.74 -11.64
C PRO A 115 13.94 -14.65 -11.11
N GLU A 116 13.89 -15.91 -11.56
CA GLU A 116 12.81 -16.83 -11.18
C GLU A 116 12.99 -17.41 -9.78
N ALA A 117 14.21 -17.41 -9.23
CA ALA A 117 14.45 -17.64 -7.82
C ALA A 117 15.70 -16.88 -7.37
N ALA A 118 15.68 -16.41 -6.12
CA ALA A 118 16.87 -15.90 -5.45
C ALA A 118 16.86 -16.31 -3.98
N MET A 119 17.86 -17.09 -3.57
CA MET A 119 17.98 -17.65 -2.22
C MET A 119 19.39 -17.41 -1.67
N GLY A 120 19.49 -16.98 -0.42
CA GLY A 120 20.75 -16.90 0.31
C GLY A 120 20.82 -17.98 1.38
N LEU A 121 21.98 -18.64 1.53
CA LEU A 121 22.29 -19.47 2.69
C LEU A 121 22.87 -18.57 3.79
N TYR A 122 22.09 -18.32 4.83
CA TYR A 122 22.50 -17.48 5.94
C TYR A 122 23.03 -18.35 7.07
N ALA A 123 24.27 -18.10 7.49
CA ALA A 123 24.87 -18.80 8.62
C ALA A 123 24.26 -18.37 9.96
N TRP A 124 23.63 -17.19 10.01
CA TRP A 124 22.99 -16.62 11.19
C TRP A 124 21.65 -15.97 10.84
N THR A 125 20.76 -15.91 11.82
CA THR A 125 19.44 -15.29 11.76
C THR A 125 19.15 -14.63 13.09
N VAL A 126 18.67 -13.39 13.10
CA VAL A 126 17.99 -12.82 14.28
C VAL A 126 16.54 -13.28 14.24
N VAL A 127 16.07 -13.84 15.34
CA VAL A 127 14.67 -14.25 15.51
C VAL A 127 14.07 -13.47 16.67
N ILE A 128 12.93 -12.84 16.42
CA ILE A 128 12.13 -12.15 17.43
C ILE A 128 10.85 -12.95 17.63
N ASP A 129 10.60 -13.42 18.85
CA ASP A 129 9.35 -14.09 19.24
C ASP A 129 8.46 -13.11 20.00
N HIS A 130 7.41 -12.61 19.34
CA HIS A 130 6.49 -11.63 19.92
C HIS A 130 5.54 -12.23 20.96
N VAL A 131 5.39 -13.55 21.00
CA VAL A 131 4.57 -14.26 22.00
C VAL A 131 5.37 -14.45 23.28
N GLU A 132 6.58 -14.99 23.17
CA GLU A 132 7.49 -15.21 24.31
C GLU A 132 8.26 -13.93 24.71
N ARG A 133 8.12 -12.85 23.94
CA ARG A 133 8.74 -11.52 24.18
C ARG A 133 10.25 -11.60 24.35
N ARG A 134 10.91 -12.27 23.42
CA ARG A 134 12.36 -12.48 23.42
C ARG A 134 12.92 -12.38 22.00
N ALA A 135 14.19 -11.99 21.90
CA ALA A 135 14.92 -11.95 20.64
C ALA A 135 16.30 -12.58 20.82
N ALA A 136 16.79 -13.30 19.81
CA ALA A 136 18.12 -13.88 19.83
C ALA A 136 18.72 -14.01 18.43
N ILE A 137 20.05 -13.99 18.34
CA ILE A 137 20.78 -14.48 17.19
C ILE A 137 20.82 -16.01 17.31
N THR A 138 20.43 -16.66 16.24
CA THR A 138 20.45 -18.12 16.05
C THR A 138 21.32 -18.41 14.83
N SER A 139 21.97 -19.56 14.77
CA SER A 139 22.95 -19.82 13.72
C SER A 139 23.18 -21.29 13.44
N LEU A 140 23.82 -21.56 12.30
CA LEU A 140 24.36 -22.87 11.97
C LEU A 140 25.45 -23.28 12.97
N ASP A 141 25.69 -24.58 13.07
CA ASP A 141 26.74 -25.16 13.93
C ASP A 141 28.16 -24.72 13.53
N SER A 142 28.35 -24.33 12.26
CA SER A 142 29.60 -23.81 11.73
C SER A 142 29.88 -22.36 12.11
N PHE A 143 28.88 -21.63 12.61
CA PHE A 143 29.01 -20.23 13.00
C PHE A 143 29.49 -20.15 14.44
N THR A 144 30.61 -19.49 14.67
CA THR A 144 31.28 -19.44 15.98
C THR A 144 30.62 -18.43 16.92
N ASP A 145 30.77 -18.64 18.24
CA ASP A 145 30.28 -17.70 19.25
C ASP A 145 30.88 -16.29 19.06
N GLY A 146 32.14 -16.19 18.60
CA GLY A 146 32.81 -14.92 18.31
C GLY A 146 32.17 -14.17 17.13
N GLU A 147 31.79 -14.88 16.06
CA GLU A 147 31.07 -14.29 14.93
C GLU A 147 29.66 -13.85 15.35
N ALA A 148 28.97 -14.64 16.16
CA ALA A 148 27.65 -14.28 16.71
C ALA A 148 27.72 -13.01 17.57
N GLN A 149 28.76 -12.85 18.39
CA GLN A 149 28.98 -11.62 19.14
C GLN A 149 29.31 -10.42 18.25
N ALA A 150 30.12 -10.60 17.20
CA ALA A 150 30.40 -9.54 16.25
C ALA A 150 29.13 -9.04 15.54
N ILE A 151 28.22 -9.95 15.19
CA ILE A 151 26.90 -9.58 14.65
C ILE A 151 26.05 -8.85 15.71
N ARG A 152 26.05 -9.33 16.95
CA ARG A 152 25.35 -8.66 18.07
C ARG A 152 25.83 -7.23 18.26
N ASP A 153 27.13 -7.01 18.29
CA ASP A 153 27.72 -5.69 18.44
C ASP A 153 27.32 -4.78 17.26
N LYS A 154 27.34 -5.31 16.03
CA LYS A 154 26.85 -4.57 14.86
C LYS A 154 25.37 -4.20 14.97
N LEU A 155 24.53 -5.10 15.46
CA LEU A 155 23.10 -4.86 15.66
C LEU A 155 22.83 -3.81 16.74
N LEU A 156 23.62 -3.78 17.82
CA LEU A 156 23.37 -2.92 18.98
C LEU A 156 24.08 -1.56 18.92
N SER A 157 25.28 -1.49 18.34
CA SER A 157 26.08 -0.27 18.28
C SER A 157 26.48 0.18 16.87
N GLY A 158 26.06 -0.55 15.82
CA GLY A 158 26.33 -0.12 14.44
C GLY A 158 25.60 1.17 14.06
N GLU A 159 26.16 1.93 13.13
CA GLU A 159 25.42 3.03 12.49
C GLU A 159 24.44 2.46 11.46
N PRO A 160 23.17 2.90 11.45
CA PRO A 160 22.23 2.49 10.42
C PRO A 160 22.67 3.00 9.04
N ALA A 161 22.37 2.23 8.00
CA ALA A 161 22.63 2.68 6.63
C ALA A 161 21.90 3.99 6.32
N ALA A 162 22.57 4.93 5.65
CA ALA A 162 21.93 6.13 5.13
C ALA A 162 20.88 5.74 4.09
N ARG A 163 19.69 6.34 4.19
CA ARG A 163 18.55 6.04 3.32
C ARG A 163 18.38 7.17 2.32
N GLU A 164 18.34 6.83 1.04
CA GLU A 164 17.95 7.79 0.01
C GLU A 164 16.43 7.95 0.04
N PRO A 165 15.89 9.19 0.04
CA PRO A 165 14.45 9.39 0.00
C PRO A 165 13.82 8.70 -1.21
N PHE A 166 12.88 7.80 -0.97
CA PHE A 166 12.10 7.19 -2.04
C PHE A 166 11.21 8.23 -2.72
N ARG A 167 11.21 8.23 -4.05
CA ARG A 167 10.40 9.14 -4.87
C ARG A 167 9.73 8.36 -5.99
N PHE A 168 8.51 8.80 -6.29
CA PHE A 168 7.63 8.22 -7.29
C PHE A 168 7.21 9.34 -8.25
N PRO A 169 7.90 9.54 -9.39
CA PRO A 169 7.76 10.76 -10.19
C PRO A 169 6.48 10.86 -11.04
N SER A 170 5.71 9.78 -11.25
CA SER A 170 4.70 9.77 -12.33
C SER A 170 3.46 8.89 -12.08
N GLU A 171 2.66 8.65 -13.12
CA GLU A 171 1.46 7.82 -13.12
C GLU A 171 1.78 6.32 -13.11
N ILE A 172 0.84 5.53 -12.57
CA ILE A 172 0.88 4.07 -12.56
C ILE A 172 0.22 3.57 -13.85
N VAL A 173 0.94 2.78 -14.64
CA VAL A 173 0.41 2.17 -15.86
C VAL A 173 -0.10 0.77 -15.55
N SER A 174 -1.26 0.38 -16.09
CA SER A 174 -1.75 -1.01 -16.03
C SER A 174 -1.51 -1.72 -17.36
N SER A 175 -1.09 -2.98 -17.28
CA SER A 175 -0.99 -3.88 -18.43
C SER A 175 -2.33 -4.22 -19.08
N LEU A 176 -3.43 -4.15 -18.32
CA LEU A 176 -4.79 -4.42 -18.74
C LEU A 176 -5.74 -3.38 -18.15
N GLU A 177 -6.04 -2.35 -18.93
CA GLU A 177 -7.12 -1.41 -18.62
C GLU A 177 -8.49 -2.05 -18.80
N ARG A 178 -9.54 -1.40 -18.27
CA ARG A 178 -10.90 -1.96 -18.18
C ARG A 178 -11.37 -2.59 -19.49
N ASP A 179 -11.26 -1.87 -20.60
CA ASP A 179 -11.75 -2.31 -21.91
C ASP A 179 -11.03 -3.57 -22.43
N ALA A 180 -9.77 -3.77 -22.01
CA ALA A 180 -8.99 -4.96 -22.35
C ALA A 180 -9.20 -6.12 -21.34
N TYR A 181 -9.51 -5.79 -20.08
CA TYR A 181 -9.70 -6.78 -19.02
C TYR A 181 -11.05 -7.49 -19.12
N LEU A 182 -12.16 -6.75 -19.30
CA LEU A 182 -13.51 -7.35 -19.26
C LEU A 182 -13.70 -8.50 -20.26
N PRO A 183 -13.26 -8.39 -21.54
CA PRO A 183 -13.37 -9.51 -22.49
C PRO A 183 -12.55 -10.73 -22.08
N ARG A 184 -11.40 -10.55 -21.42
CA ARG A 184 -10.56 -11.65 -20.92
C ARG A 184 -11.19 -12.34 -19.72
N ALA A 185 -11.75 -11.57 -18.80
CA ALA A 185 -12.50 -12.12 -17.68
C ALA A 185 -13.74 -12.90 -18.17
N ALA A 186 -14.48 -12.38 -19.15
CA ALA A 186 -15.56 -13.10 -19.81
C ALA A 186 -15.07 -14.40 -20.48
N ARG A 187 -13.89 -14.37 -21.12
CA ARG A 187 -13.27 -15.55 -21.72
C ARG A 187 -12.93 -16.64 -20.70
N VAL A 188 -12.50 -16.27 -19.48
CA VAL A 188 -12.32 -17.23 -18.38
C VAL A 188 -13.65 -17.90 -18.02
N ILE A 189 -14.74 -17.13 -17.94
CA ILE A 189 -16.08 -17.66 -17.67
C ILE A 189 -16.52 -18.63 -18.77
N ASP A 190 -16.22 -18.33 -20.05
CA ASP A 190 -16.51 -19.23 -21.17
C ASP A 190 -15.77 -20.57 -21.03
N TYR A 191 -14.47 -20.54 -20.66
CA TYR A 191 -13.71 -21.76 -20.38
C TYR A 191 -14.32 -22.57 -19.24
N ILE A 192 -14.78 -21.90 -18.18
CA ILE A 192 -15.43 -22.56 -17.05
C ILE A 192 -16.75 -23.23 -17.48
N ARG A 193 -17.58 -22.53 -18.26
CA ARG A 193 -18.86 -23.05 -18.76
C ARG A 193 -18.67 -24.21 -19.75
N ALA A 194 -17.57 -24.23 -20.48
CA ALA A 194 -17.19 -25.34 -21.35
C ALA A 194 -16.71 -26.58 -20.57
N GLY A 195 -16.45 -26.45 -19.27
CA GLY A 195 -15.95 -27.53 -18.42
C GLY A 195 -14.43 -27.69 -18.42
N ASP A 196 -13.68 -26.71 -18.96
CA ASP A 196 -12.21 -26.76 -18.99
C ASP A 196 -11.61 -26.62 -17.59
N CYS A 197 -12.19 -25.75 -16.76
CA CYS A 197 -11.80 -25.54 -15.38
C CYS A 197 -12.99 -25.10 -14.52
N TYR A 198 -12.83 -25.13 -13.21
CA TYR A 198 -13.81 -24.63 -12.23
C TYR A 198 -13.51 -23.18 -11.81
N GLN A 199 -12.23 -22.82 -11.83
CA GLN A 199 -11.74 -21.49 -11.48
C GLN A 199 -10.42 -21.22 -12.21
N ALA A 200 -10.21 -19.98 -12.64
CA ALA A 200 -8.89 -19.46 -12.99
C ALA A 200 -8.71 -18.03 -12.45
N ASN A 201 -7.51 -17.73 -11.95
CA ASN A 201 -7.18 -16.45 -11.36
C ASN A 201 -6.56 -15.53 -12.41
N LEU A 202 -7.30 -14.50 -12.86
CA LEU A 202 -6.82 -13.54 -13.85
C LEU A 202 -6.21 -12.32 -13.16
N THR A 203 -5.02 -11.92 -13.58
CA THR A 203 -4.22 -10.86 -12.95
C THR A 203 -3.89 -9.73 -13.91
N ARG A 204 -3.53 -8.59 -13.32
CA ARG A 204 -3.09 -7.37 -13.98
C ARG A 204 -1.77 -6.95 -13.33
N GLU A 205 -0.78 -6.64 -14.15
CA GLU A 205 0.43 -5.91 -13.77
C GLU A 205 0.16 -4.41 -13.74
N PHE A 206 0.77 -3.75 -12.75
CA PHE A 206 0.89 -2.30 -12.65
C PHE A 206 2.36 -1.93 -12.52
N SER A 207 2.80 -0.92 -13.26
CA SER A 207 4.19 -0.50 -13.28
C SER A 207 4.32 1.01 -13.17
N ALA A 208 5.46 1.45 -12.64
CA ALA A 208 5.83 2.86 -12.59
C ALA A 208 7.33 3.03 -12.34
N PRO A 209 7.93 4.17 -12.75
CA PRO A 209 9.29 4.49 -12.37
C PRO A 209 9.39 4.89 -10.89
N TYR A 210 10.58 4.75 -10.31
CA TYR A 210 10.92 5.21 -8.97
C TYR A 210 12.40 5.60 -8.86
N THR A 211 12.75 6.35 -7.82
CA THR A 211 14.14 6.60 -7.42
C THR A 211 14.27 6.53 -5.90
N GLY A 212 15.49 6.34 -5.39
CA GLY A 212 15.76 6.26 -3.95
C GLY A 212 15.55 4.87 -3.36
N ASP A 213 15.50 4.77 -2.04
CA ASP A 213 15.58 3.50 -1.32
C ASP A 213 14.21 2.82 -1.14
N PRO A 214 13.94 1.64 -1.73
CA PRO A 214 12.68 0.92 -1.55
C PRO A 214 12.35 0.55 -0.10
N TRP A 215 13.33 0.54 0.80
CA TRP A 215 13.09 0.33 2.22
C TRP A 215 12.14 1.38 2.83
N GLU A 216 12.21 2.64 2.38
CA GLU A 216 11.29 3.71 2.80
C GLU A 216 9.84 3.38 2.41
N LEU A 217 9.64 2.84 1.20
CA LEU A 217 8.33 2.40 0.72
C LEU A 217 7.81 1.24 1.57
N TYR A 218 8.66 0.25 1.86
CA TYR A 218 8.28 -0.93 2.66
C TYR A 218 7.86 -0.54 4.08
N ARG A 219 8.63 0.30 4.76
CA ARG A 219 8.29 0.79 6.10
C ARG A 219 6.91 1.44 6.13
N HIS A 220 6.58 2.23 5.12
CA HIS A 220 5.25 2.83 5.05
C HIS A 220 4.14 1.80 4.71
N LEU A 221 4.41 0.84 3.82
CA LEU A 221 3.48 -0.26 3.52
C LEU A 221 3.16 -1.10 4.76
N HIS A 222 4.17 -1.39 5.58
CA HIS A 222 4.02 -2.09 6.85
C HIS A 222 3.02 -1.39 7.77
N ASP A 223 3.13 -0.07 7.92
CA ASP A 223 2.24 0.69 8.79
C ASP A 223 0.79 0.73 8.28
N VAL A 224 0.58 0.88 6.96
CA VAL A 224 -0.77 1.08 6.39
C VAL A 224 -1.48 -0.20 5.97
N ASN A 225 -0.71 -1.27 5.70
CA ASN A 225 -1.21 -2.57 5.26
C ASN A 225 -0.36 -3.70 5.88
N PRO A 226 -0.34 -3.79 7.23
CA PRO A 226 0.39 -4.85 7.92
C PRO A 226 -0.18 -6.20 7.56
N ALA A 227 0.70 -7.20 7.40
CA ALA A 227 0.32 -8.54 7.03
C ALA A 227 1.15 -9.60 7.79
N PRO A 228 0.55 -10.73 8.19
CA PRO A 228 1.19 -11.76 9.00
C PRO A 228 2.37 -12.49 8.34
N MET A 229 2.53 -12.36 7.02
CA MET A 229 3.58 -13.02 6.23
C MET A 229 4.28 -11.99 5.33
N GLY A 230 4.55 -10.80 5.85
CA GLY A 230 5.31 -9.76 5.17
C GLY A 230 6.77 -10.14 4.93
N ALA A 231 7.40 -9.48 3.96
CA ALA A 231 8.82 -9.63 3.71
C ALA A 231 9.41 -8.41 3.00
N PHE A 232 10.62 -8.01 3.39
CA PHE A 232 11.50 -7.16 2.62
C PHE A 232 12.77 -7.93 2.28
N LEU A 233 13.01 -8.15 0.99
CA LEU A 233 14.21 -8.84 0.49
C LEU A 233 14.99 -7.86 -0.38
N GLU A 234 16.27 -7.66 -0.10
CA GLU A 234 17.13 -6.74 -0.82
C GLU A 234 18.30 -7.49 -1.44
N TYR A 235 18.42 -7.41 -2.76
CA TYR A 235 19.44 -8.07 -3.56
C TYR A 235 20.26 -7.04 -4.34
N PRO A 236 21.45 -7.41 -4.84
CA PRO A 236 22.25 -6.53 -5.71
C PRO A 236 21.53 -6.10 -7.00
N PHE A 237 20.52 -6.84 -7.44
CA PHE A 237 19.77 -6.60 -8.68
C PHE A 237 18.37 -6.01 -8.46
N GLY A 238 17.92 -5.84 -7.20
CA GLY A 238 16.58 -5.32 -6.91
C GLY A 238 16.05 -5.75 -5.56
N SER A 239 14.83 -5.31 -5.23
CA SER A 239 14.18 -5.57 -3.95
C SER A 239 12.75 -6.08 -4.10
N VAL A 240 12.32 -6.88 -3.13
CA VAL A 240 10.95 -7.41 -3.01
C VAL A 240 10.32 -6.87 -1.73
N LEU A 241 9.15 -6.25 -1.86
CA LEU A 241 8.36 -5.68 -0.78
C LEU A 241 7.02 -6.40 -0.72
N SER A 242 6.86 -7.34 0.19
CA SER A 242 5.67 -8.17 0.32
C SER A 242 4.89 -7.81 1.57
N SER A 243 3.58 -7.56 1.43
CA SER A 243 2.63 -7.46 2.53
C SER A 243 1.58 -8.58 2.44
N SER A 244 2.07 -9.82 2.35
CA SER A 244 1.20 -10.99 2.14
C SER A 244 0.46 -11.39 3.41
N PRO A 245 -0.87 -11.59 3.33
CA PRO A 245 -1.66 -12.16 4.42
C PRO A 245 -1.76 -13.68 4.38
N GLU A 246 -1.27 -14.34 3.31
CA GLU A 246 -1.55 -15.74 3.03
C GLU A 246 -0.30 -16.59 3.18
N ARG A 247 -0.36 -17.56 4.10
CA ARG A 247 0.64 -18.62 4.22
C ARG A 247 0.36 -19.69 3.16
N PHE A 248 1.37 -20.07 2.41
CA PHE A 248 1.28 -21.11 1.41
C PHE A 248 1.35 -22.50 2.05
N VAL A 249 2.49 -22.83 2.66
CA VAL A 249 2.74 -24.15 3.23
C VAL A 249 3.82 -24.07 4.30
N THR A 250 3.67 -24.88 5.33
CA THR A 250 4.67 -25.11 6.38
C THR A 250 5.02 -26.59 6.47
N VAL A 251 6.27 -26.88 6.77
CA VAL A 251 6.75 -28.23 7.09
C VAL A 251 7.54 -28.16 8.39
N GLU A 252 7.19 -29.01 9.34
CA GLU A 252 7.92 -29.18 10.60
C GLU A 252 8.24 -30.66 10.81
N GLY A 253 9.54 -30.99 10.80
CA GLY A 253 9.97 -32.39 10.71
C GLY A 253 9.45 -33.03 9.42
N ARG A 254 8.45 -33.89 9.55
CA ARG A 254 7.76 -34.53 8.40
C ARG A 254 6.30 -34.10 8.26
N ASP A 255 5.80 -33.26 9.16
CA ASP A 255 4.40 -32.85 9.16
C ASP A 255 4.24 -31.58 8.31
N ALA A 256 3.43 -31.71 7.28
CA ALA A 256 3.13 -30.67 6.31
C ALA A 256 1.74 -30.09 6.59
N ILE A 257 1.61 -28.77 6.54
CA ILE A 257 0.34 -28.07 6.79
C ILE A 257 0.19 -26.91 5.81
N THR A 258 -1.01 -26.74 5.27
CA THR A 258 -1.45 -25.50 4.62
C THR A 258 -2.80 -25.06 5.20
N ARG A 259 -3.02 -23.74 5.26
CA ARG A 259 -4.24 -23.15 5.84
C ARG A 259 -4.89 -22.17 4.86
N PRO A 260 -5.52 -22.65 3.79
CA PRO A 260 -6.15 -21.78 2.80
C PRO A 260 -7.25 -20.91 3.44
N ILE A 261 -7.30 -19.65 3.00
CA ILE A 261 -8.27 -18.66 3.47
C ILE A 261 -9.11 -18.20 2.27
N LYS A 262 -10.43 -18.38 2.37
CA LYS A 262 -11.42 -17.85 1.41
C LYS A 262 -12.64 -17.38 2.16
N GLY A 263 -13.13 -16.19 1.86
CA GLY A 263 -14.16 -15.51 2.64
C GLY A 263 -13.60 -14.69 3.81
N THR A 264 -13.88 -13.39 3.79
CA THR A 264 -13.45 -12.45 4.82
C THR A 264 -14.55 -11.43 5.10
N ARG A 265 -14.79 -11.11 6.37
CA ARG A 265 -15.58 -9.94 6.76
C ARG A 265 -14.78 -9.11 7.76
N ARG A 266 -14.92 -7.79 7.71
CA ARG A 266 -14.25 -6.90 8.67
C ARG A 266 -14.94 -7.01 10.03
N ARG A 267 -14.16 -6.92 11.12
CA ARG A 267 -14.71 -6.75 12.47
C ARG A 267 -15.53 -5.46 12.54
N ARG A 268 -16.52 -5.45 13.43
CA ARG A 268 -17.29 -4.26 13.78
C ARG A 268 -17.05 -3.92 15.26
N PRO A 269 -16.92 -2.62 15.61
CA PRO A 269 -16.85 -2.21 17.01
C PRO A 269 -18.13 -2.54 17.77
N ASP A 270 -19.26 -2.45 17.09
CA ASP A 270 -20.57 -2.83 17.62
C ASP A 270 -20.72 -4.36 17.66
N PRO A 271 -20.99 -4.96 18.84
CA PRO A 271 -21.06 -6.42 18.98
C PRO A 271 -22.15 -7.10 18.16
N GLU A 272 -23.30 -6.44 17.97
CA GLU A 272 -24.44 -7.00 17.22
C GLU A 272 -24.13 -7.03 15.72
N GLN A 273 -23.61 -5.92 15.19
CA GLN A 273 -23.12 -5.86 13.81
C GLN A 273 -21.93 -6.80 13.57
N ASP A 274 -21.07 -7.01 14.57
CA ASP A 274 -19.95 -7.97 14.47
C ASP A 274 -20.46 -9.41 14.41
N ALA A 275 -21.49 -9.73 15.21
CA ALA A 275 -22.17 -11.02 15.17
C ALA A 275 -22.90 -11.24 13.84
N GLN A 276 -23.54 -10.21 13.29
CA GLN A 276 -24.16 -10.26 11.98
C GLN A 276 -23.13 -10.51 10.88
N ALA A 277 -22.00 -9.81 10.88
CA ALA A 277 -20.92 -10.03 9.92
C ALA A 277 -20.35 -11.47 10.00
N ARG A 278 -20.30 -12.07 11.19
CA ARG A 278 -19.95 -13.50 11.36
C ARG A 278 -21.00 -14.42 10.75
N ALA A 279 -22.27 -14.18 11.04
CA ALA A 279 -23.38 -14.98 10.54
C ALA A 279 -23.46 -14.91 9.01
N GLU A 280 -23.31 -13.73 8.43
CA GLU A 280 -23.23 -13.52 6.98
C GLU A 280 -22.08 -14.30 6.33
N LEU A 281 -20.89 -14.29 6.95
CA LEU A 281 -19.75 -15.05 6.43
C LEU A 281 -20.00 -16.56 6.49
N LEU A 282 -20.56 -17.06 7.60
CA LEU A 282 -20.88 -18.47 7.76
C LEU A 282 -21.98 -18.96 6.81
N ALA A 283 -22.94 -18.09 6.49
CA ALA A 283 -24.05 -18.37 5.58
C ALA A 283 -23.68 -18.20 4.10
N SER A 284 -22.51 -17.65 3.78
CA SER A 284 -22.09 -17.41 2.40
C SER A 284 -21.73 -18.72 1.68
N GLU A 285 -22.67 -19.22 0.87
CA GLU A 285 -22.47 -20.42 0.05
C GLU A 285 -21.33 -20.24 -0.96
N LYS A 286 -21.20 -19.04 -1.55
CA LYS A 286 -20.08 -18.68 -2.45
C LYS A 286 -18.73 -18.83 -1.75
N ASP A 287 -18.55 -18.18 -0.60
CA ASP A 287 -17.27 -18.19 0.13
C ASP A 287 -16.90 -19.63 0.57
N ARG A 288 -17.89 -20.43 0.97
CA ARG A 288 -17.69 -21.85 1.32
C ARG A 288 -17.32 -22.70 0.10
N ALA A 289 -17.99 -22.52 -1.03
CA ALA A 289 -17.71 -23.27 -2.26
C ALA A 289 -16.28 -23.01 -2.76
N GLU A 290 -15.87 -21.74 -2.81
CA GLU A 290 -14.50 -21.37 -3.15
C GLU A 290 -13.48 -21.98 -2.18
N ASN A 291 -13.75 -21.93 -0.88
CA ASN A 291 -12.87 -22.50 0.12
C ASN A 291 -12.68 -24.02 -0.07
N VAL A 292 -13.79 -24.76 -0.20
CA VAL A 292 -13.78 -26.23 -0.39
C VAL A 292 -13.05 -26.61 -1.67
N MET A 293 -13.22 -25.87 -2.76
CA MET A 293 -12.50 -26.10 -4.01
C MET A 293 -10.98 -25.95 -3.83
N ILE A 294 -10.52 -24.92 -3.10
CA ILE A 294 -9.08 -24.77 -2.81
C ILE A 294 -8.58 -25.87 -1.87
N VAL A 295 -9.39 -26.29 -0.88
CA VAL A 295 -9.05 -27.43 -0.02
C VAL A 295 -8.83 -28.69 -0.85
N ASP A 296 -9.72 -28.99 -1.80
CA ASP A 296 -9.59 -30.17 -2.63
C ASP A 296 -8.34 -30.12 -3.53
N LEU A 297 -8.04 -28.95 -4.10
CA LEU A 297 -6.81 -28.73 -4.86
C LEU A 297 -5.56 -28.96 -4.01
N MET A 298 -5.51 -28.41 -2.80
CA MET A 298 -4.38 -28.61 -1.89
C MET A 298 -4.27 -30.06 -1.40
N ARG A 299 -5.39 -30.77 -1.19
CA ARG A 299 -5.37 -32.22 -0.89
C ARG A 299 -4.78 -33.01 -2.04
N ASN A 300 -5.16 -32.70 -3.27
CA ASN A 300 -4.60 -33.34 -4.46
C ASN A 300 -3.10 -33.09 -4.55
N ASP A 301 -2.64 -31.85 -4.36
CA ASP A 301 -1.21 -31.53 -4.38
C ASP A 301 -0.43 -32.27 -3.29
N PHE A 302 -0.93 -32.26 -2.06
CA PHE A 302 -0.30 -32.99 -0.93
C PHE A 302 -0.25 -34.50 -1.22
N SER A 303 -1.31 -35.06 -1.82
CA SER A 303 -1.38 -36.51 -2.10
C SER A 303 -0.32 -37.02 -3.08
N ARG A 304 0.30 -36.12 -3.86
CA ARG A 304 1.38 -36.47 -4.80
C ARG A 304 2.70 -36.78 -4.10
N VAL A 305 2.92 -36.27 -2.89
CA VAL A 305 4.21 -36.36 -2.18
C VAL A 305 4.08 -36.96 -0.79
N CYS A 306 2.96 -36.74 -0.09
CA CYS A 306 2.74 -37.25 1.25
C CYS A 306 2.48 -38.77 1.27
N GLU A 307 2.76 -39.40 2.41
CA GLU A 307 2.47 -40.81 2.69
C GLU A 307 0.99 -41.12 2.40
N LYS A 308 0.72 -42.24 1.72
CA LYS A 308 -0.65 -42.64 1.38
C LYS A 308 -1.52 -42.73 2.64
N GLY A 309 -2.65 -42.03 2.63
CA GLY A 309 -3.58 -41.99 3.76
C GLY A 309 -3.21 -41.00 4.88
N SER A 310 -2.08 -40.29 4.78
CA SER A 310 -1.71 -39.25 5.76
C SER A 310 -2.40 -37.89 5.49
N VAL A 311 -2.87 -37.67 4.25
CA VAL A 311 -3.49 -36.40 3.87
C VAL A 311 -4.89 -36.30 4.47
N ALA A 312 -5.10 -35.28 5.30
CA ALA A 312 -6.34 -35.08 6.04
C ALA A 312 -6.78 -33.60 6.01
N THR A 313 -8.07 -33.38 6.26
CA THR A 313 -8.69 -32.05 6.38
C THR A 313 -9.41 -31.93 7.71
N PRO A 314 -8.66 -31.72 8.82
CA PRO A 314 -9.25 -31.73 10.16
C PRO A 314 -10.27 -30.62 10.38
N GLU A 315 -10.12 -29.48 9.69
CA GLU A 315 -10.99 -28.32 9.81
C GLU A 315 -11.32 -27.79 8.42
N ILE A 316 -12.61 -27.66 8.10
CA ILE A 316 -13.10 -27.12 6.82
C ILE A 316 -14.04 -25.96 7.11
N CYS A 317 -13.79 -24.81 6.47
CA CYS A 317 -14.57 -23.58 6.59
C CYS A 317 -14.79 -23.16 8.05
N LYS A 318 -13.76 -23.33 8.90
CA LYS A 318 -13.82 -22.91 10.30
C LYS A 318 -13.71 -21.40 10.39
N LEU A 319 -14.64 -20.77 11.10
CA LEU A 319 -14.59 -19.35 11.36
C LEU A 319 -13.49 -19.02 12.39
N GLU A 320 -12.54 -18.17 12.00
CA GLU A 320 -11.54 -17.61 12.91
C GLU A 320 -11.67 -16.09 12.98
N SER A 321 -11.80 -15.57 14.20
CA SER A 321 -11.89 -14.13 14.46
C SER A 321 -10.54 -13.58 14.90
N PHE A 322 -10.04 -12.63 14.13
CA PHE A 322 -8.84 -11.85 14.45
C PHE A 322 -9.22 -10.43 14.90
N ALA A 323 -8.22 -9.63 15.27
CA ALA A 323 -8.43 -8.27 15.77
C ALA A 323 -9.21 -7.37 14.79
N THR A 324 -9.02 -7.54 13.48
CA THR A 324 -9.57 -6.65 12.44
C THR A 324 -10.52 -7.33 11.45
N VAL A 325 -10.49 -8.66 11.36
CA VAL A 325 -11.30 -9.44 10.40
C VAL A 325 -11.76 -10.78 10.97
N HIS A 326 -12.84 -11.32 10.40
CA HIS A 326 -13.26 -12.73 10.48
C HIS A 326 -12.87 -13.43 9.18
N HIS A 327 -12.36 -14.66 9.27
CA HIS A 327 -11.96 -15.49 8.13
C HIS A 327 -12.62 -16.87 8.18
N LEU A 328 -12.95 -17.45 7.03
CA LEU A 328 -13.12 -18.90 6.94
C LEU A 328 -11.77 -19.52 6.58
N VAL A 329 -11.26 -20.32 7.51
CA VAL A 329 -9.98 -21.00 7.40
C VAL A 329 -10.26 -22.49 7.29
N SER A 330 -9.58 -23.14 6.34
CA SER A 330 -9.52 -24.60 6.31
C SER A 330 -8.09 -25.04 6.55
N THR A 331 -7.91 -26.27 7.01
CA THR A 331 -6.58 -26.84 7.27
C THR A 331 -6.45 -28.13 6.47
N VAL A 332 -5.38 -28.24 5.69
CA VAL A 332 -4.96 -29.49 5.04
C VAL A 332 -3.64 -29.89 5.66
N THR A 333 -3.55 -31.13 6.11
CA THR A 333 -2.35 -31.72 6.69
C THR A 333 -1.89 -32.90 5.87
N GLY A 334 -0.61 -33.24 5.91
CA GLY A 334 -0.06 -34.47 5.36
C GLY A 334 1.27 -34.81 6.02
N ARG A 335 1.75 -36.04 5.84
CA ARG A 335 3.06 -36.46 6.35
C ARG A 335 3.99 -36.80 5.20
N LEU A 336 5.19 -36.24 5.18
CA LEU A 336 6.20 -36.57 4.20
C LEU A 336 6.83 -37.94 4.49
N PRO A 337 7.07 -38.76 3.44
CA PRO A 337 7.89 -39.96 3.54
C PRO A 337 9.30 -39.64 4.06
N ALA A 338 9.98 -40.64 4.62
CA ALA A 338 11.31 -40.46 5.21
C ALA A 338 12.41 -40.09 4.19
N ASP A 339 12.20 -40.37 2.91
CA ASP A 339 13.10 -40.07 1.78
C ASP A 339 12.77 -38.76 1.06
N ARG A 340 11.80 -37.99 1.57
CA ARG A 340 11.37 -36.70 1.02
C ARG A 340 11.59 -35.57 2.01
N ASP A 341 11.79 -34.38 1.50
CA ASP A 341 11.94 -33.17 2.31
C ASP A 341 10.92 -32.08 1.96
N ALA A 342 11.04 -30.94 2.64
CA ALA A 342 10.14 -29.81 2.49
C ALA A 342 10.12 -29.23 1.06
N LEU A 343 11.24 -29.30 0.32
CA LEU A 343 11.32 -28.79 -1.05
C LEU A 343 10.59 -29.70 -2.03
N ASP A 344 10.55 -31.02 -1.79
CA ASP A 344 9.71 -31.94 -2.58
C ASP A 344 8.23 -31.55 -2.50
N LEU A 345 7.76 -31.18 -1.30
CA LEU A 345 6.40 -30.72 -1.10
C LEU A 345 6.14 -29.39 -1.78
N LEU A 346 7.06 -28.43 -1.62
CA LEU A 346 6.93 -27.10 -2.20
C LEU A 346 6.81 -27.21 -3.72
N GLU A 347 7.72 -27.93 -4.36
CA GLU A 347 7.76 -28.15 -5.81
C GLU A 347 6.46 -28.81 -6.32
N ALA A 348 5.94 -29.82 -5.64
CA ALA A 348 4.69 -30.47 -6.04
C ALA A 348 3.45 -29.57 -5.89
N CYS A 349 3.45 -28.70 -4.89
CA CYS A 349 2.38 -27.73 -4.66
C CYS A 349 2.51 -26.48 -5.55
N PHE A 350 3.65 -26.25 -6.21
CA PHE A 350 3.94 -24.97 -6.87
C PHE A 350 3.32 -24.83 -8.27
N PRO A 351 2.82 -23.63 -8.65
CA PRO A 351 2.46 -22.49 -7.80
C PRO A 351 1.19 -22.79 -6.99
N GLY A 352 0.93 -21.98 -5.97
CA GLY A 352 -0.19 -22.20 -5.05
C GLY A 352 -1.56 -22.31 -5.74
N GLY A 353 -2.41 -23.22 -5.25
CA GLY A 353 -3.71 -23.45 -5.87
C GLY A 353 -4.66 -22.24 -5.82
N SER A 354 -4.58 -21.44 -4.75
CA SER A 354 -5.43 -20.27 -4.53
C SER A 354 -5.19 -19.10 -5.50
N ILE A 355 -4.04 -19.11 -6.20
CA ILE A 355 -3.62 -18.06 -7.13
C ILE A 355 -3.50 -18.55 -8.59
N THR A 356 -3.77 -19.82 -8.84
CA THR A 356 -3.85 -20.41 -10.19
C THR A 356 -5.31 -20.69 -10.50
N GLY A 357 -5.84 -21.80 -10.01
CA GLY A 357 -7.17 -22.30 -10.34
C GLY A 357 -7.23 -23.82 -10.31
N ALA A 358 -8.40 -24.37 -10.58
CA ALA A 358 -8.64 -25.81 -10.52
C ALA A 358 -9.34 -26.28 -11.81
N PRO A 359 -8.87 -27.32 -12.50
CA PRO A 359 -7.58 -28.01 -12.31
C PRO A 359 -6.37 -27.12 -12.63
N LYS A 360 -5.31 -27.21 -11.82
CA LYS A 360 -4.15 -26.28 -11.85
C LYS A 360 -3.53 -26.13 -13.24
N ARG A 361 -3.21 -27.25 -13.90
CA ARG A 361 -2.55 -27.24 -15.21
C ARG A 361 -3.37 -26.46 -16.25
N ARG A 362 -4.66 -26.78 -16.38
CA ARG A 362 -5.54 -26.11 -17.35
C ARG A 362 -5.76 -24.63 -16.99
N ALA A 363 -5.90 -24.31 -15.70
CA ALA A 363 -5.99 -22.93 -15.25
C ALA A 363 -4.73 -22.13 -15.62
N MET A 364 -3.53 -22.71 -15.49
CA MET A 364 -2.28 -22.05 -15.87
C MET A 364 -2.15 -21.82 -17.38
N GLU A 365 -2.65 -22.74 -18.21
CA GLU A 365 -2.72 -22.54 -19.67
C GLU A 365 -3.63 -21.35 -20.04
N ILE A 366 -4.81 -21.27 -19.40
CA ILE A 366 -5.75 -20.15 -19.60
C ILE A 366 -5.14 -18.83 -19.12
N ILE A 367 -4.47 -18.84 -17.97
CA ILE A 367 -3.74 -17.68 -17.45
C ILE A 367 -2.68 -17.22 -18.45
N ASP A 368 -1.87 -18.14 -18.96
CA ASP A 368 -0.83 -17.81 -19.93
C ASP A 368 -1.41 -17.29 -21.25
N GLU A 369 -2.54 -17.81 -21.70
CA GLU A 369 -3.21 -17.29 -22.90
C GLU A 369 -3.69 -15.84 -22.72
N LEU A 370 -4.25 -15.51 -21.55
CA LEU A 370 -5.01 -14.28 -21.36
C LEU A 370 -4.20 -13.12 -20.77
N GLU A 371 -3.19 -13.41 -19.94
CA GLU A 371 -2.32 -12.39 -19.35
C GLU A 371 -1.25 -11.95 -20.35
N PRO A 372 -1.01 -10.64 -20.54
CA PRO A 372 0.05 -10.15 -21.42
C PRO A 372 1.43 -10.11 -20.75
N HIS A 373 1.51 -10.37 -19.45
CA HIS A 373 2.72 -10.19 -18.64
C HIS A 373 3.12 -11.50 -17.95
N ARG A 374 4.32 -11.51 -17.36
CA ARG A 374 4.75 -12.54 -16.40
C ARG A 374 4.28 -12.14 -15.01
N ARG A 375 4.23 -13.08 -14.06
CA ARG A 375 3.91 -12.76 -12.65
C ARG A 375 5.14 -12.58 -11.78
N GLU A 376 6.30 -13.04 -12.24
CA GLU A 376 7.57 -12.93 -11.51
C GLU A 376 7.47 -13.47 -10.07
N VAL A 377 7.83 -12.67 -9.07
CA VAL A 377 7.72 -13.01 -7.65
C VAL A 377 6.25 -13.12 -7.24
N TYR A 378 5.36 -12.30 -7.80
CA TYR A 378 3.93 -12.31 -7.43
C TYR A 378 3.31 -13.69 -7.69
N CYS A 379 2.49 -14.16 -6.74
CA CYS A 379 1.90 -15.49 -6.75
C CYS A 379 2.89 -16.68 -6.74
N GLY A 380 4.18 -16.43 -6.46
CA GLY A 380 5.19 -17.45 -6.19
C GLY A 380 5.19 -17.93 -4.73
N ALA A 381 6.36 -17.93 -4.08
CA ALA A 381 6.54 -18.19 -2.66
C ALA A 381 7.72 -17.40 -2.07
N ILE A 382 7.55 -16.78 -0.90
CA ILE A 382 8.64 -16.14 -0.13
C ILE A 382 8.70 -16.79 1.26
N GLY A 383 9.90 -17.06 1.74
CA GLY A 383 10.09 -17.61 3.08
C GLY A 383 11.46 -18.23 3.30
N TYR A 384 11.52 -19.27 4.11
CA TYR A 384 12.77 -19.95 4.44
C TYR A 384 12.64 -21.48 4.48
N VAL A 385 13.79 -22.12 4.31
CA VAL A 385 14.05 -23.52 4.64
C VAL A 385 15.24 -23.55 5.61
N SER A 386 14.95 -23.90 6.86
CA SER A 386 15.93 -24.03 7.94
C SER A 386 16.88 -25.20 7.66
N ALA A 387 18.12 -25.12 8.13
CA ALA A 387 19.05 -26.25 8.09
C ALA A 387 18.56 -27.47 8.89
N ALA A 388 17.60 -27.28 9.81
CA ALA A 388 16.91 -28.35 10.53
C ALA A 388 15.74 -28.98 9.74
N GLY A 389 15.48 -28.54 8.50
CA GLY A 389 14.42 -29.05 7.63
C GLY A 389 13.05 -28.38 7.79
N ARG A 390 12.89 -27.46 8.76
CA ARG A 390 11.65 -26.68 8.92
C ARG A 390 11.49 -25.66 7.79
N MET A 391 10.31 -25.56 7.21
CA MET A 391 9.99 -24.62 6.13
C MET A 391 8.73 -23.83 6.45
N ASP A 392 8.71 -22.55 6.14
CA ASP A 392 7.51 -21.69 6.16
C ASP A 392 7.56 -20.77 4.93
N MET A 393 6.55 -20.88 4.07
CA MET A 393 6.44 -20.15 2.81
C MET A 393 5.10 -19.40 2.76
N ASN A 394 5.12 -18.16 2.29
CA ASN A 394 3.92 -17.39 1.98
C ASN A 394 3.50 -17.54 0.51
N ILE A 395 2.34 -16.99 0.16
CA ILE A 395 2.01 -16.66 -1.23
C ILE A 395 2.20 -15.14 -1.38
N PRO A 396 3.16 -14.65 -2.17
CA PRO A 396 3.44 -13.23 -2.33
C PRO A 396 2.34 -12.55 -3.14
N ILE A 397 1.29 -12.15 -2.44
CA ILE A 397 0.23 -11.26 -2.91
C ILE A 397 0.35 -9.93 -2.15
N ARG A 398 -0.10 -8.83 -2.76
CA ARG A 398 0.19 -7.46 -2.28
C ARG A 398 1.70 -7.24 -2.18
N THR A 399 2.39 -7.61 -3.25
CA THR A 399 3.84 -7.59 -3.35
C THR A 399 4.27 -6.67 -4.48
N THR A 400 5.26 -5.83 -4.19
CA THR A 400 5.92 -4.96 -5.14
C THR A 400 7.35 -5.45 -5.36
N VAL A 401 7.80 -5.51 -6.59
CA VAL A 401 9.22 -5.70 -6.95
C VAL A 401 9.77 -4.38 -7.46
N CYS A 402 11.02 -4.07 -7.15
CA CYS A 402 11.70 -2.86 -7.55
C CYS A 402 13.08 -3.22 -8.13
N ALA A 403 13.35 -2.89 -9.38
CA ALA A 403 14.65 -3.08 -10.02
C ALA A 403 14.85 -2.06 -11.14
N ASP A 404 16.09 -1.67 -11.43
CA ASP A 404 16.45 -0.79 -12.55
C ASP A 404 15.66 0.52 -12.65
N GLY A 405 15.21 1.07 -11.51
CA GLY A 405 14.41 2.30 -11.46
C GLY A 405 12.93 2.10 -11.80
N ASP A 406 12.48 0.87 -12.01
CA ASP A 406 11.08 0.49 -12.21
C ASP A 406 10.55 -0.34 -11.04
N LEU A 407 9.32 -0.04 -10.62
CA LEU A 407 8.57 -0.88 -9.70
C LEU A 407 7.41 -1.56 -10.43
N ARG A 408 7.11 -2.80 -10.03
CA ARG A 408 5.94 -3.55 -10.48
C ARG A 408 5.19 -4.14 -9.30
N PHE A 409 3.89 -4.09 -9.37
CA PHE A 409 3.00 -4.78 -8.45
C PHE A 409 1.79 -5.29 -9.20
N TYR A 410 1.05 -6.22 -8.60
CA TYR A 410 0.04 -6.98 -9.32
C TYR A 410 -1.23 -7.11 -8.49
N ALA A 411 -2.35 -7.26 -9.17
CA ALA A 411 -3.59 -7.73 -8.57
C ALA A 411 -4.39 -8.61 -9.52
N GLY A 412 -4.96 -9.67 -8.97
CA GLY A 412 -5.93 -10.50 -9.67
C GLY A 412 -6.98 -11.05 -8.73
N GLY A 413 -7.93 -11.79 -9.31
CA GLY A 413 -9.05 -12.43 -8.63
C GLY A 413 -9.35 -13.79 -9.24
N GLY A 414 -9.83 -14.73 -8.42
CA GLY A 414 -10.26 -16.04 -8.86
C GLY A 414 -11.64 -15.93 -9.49
N ILE A 415 -11.72 -16.15 -10.80
CA ILE A 415 -12.98 -16.10 -11.55
C ILE A 415 -13.64 -17.47 -11.48
N VAL A 416 -14.92 -17.50 -11.09
CA VAL A 416 -15.79 -18.69 -11.08
C VAL A 416 -16.97 -18.49 -12.03
N ALA A 417 -17.81 -19.51 -12.21
CA ALA A 417 -18.95 -19.46 -13.14
C ALA A 417 -19.93 -18.28 -12.89
N ASP A 418 -20.08 -17.88 -11.63
CA ASP A 418 -20.98 -16.81 -11.18
C ASP A 418 -20.30 -15.43 -11.05
N SER A 419 -19.03 -15.32 -11.46
CA SER A 419 -18.30 -14.04 -11.45
C SER A 419 -18.87 -13.07 -12.49
N SER A 420 -18.82 -11.76 -12.19
CA SER A 420 -19.07 -10.68 -13.16
C SER A 420 -17.74 -10.05 -13.54
N PRO A 421 -17.38 -9.97 -14.84
CA PRO A 421 -16.15 -9.31 -15.29
C PRO A 421 -15.93 -7.92 -14.68
N GLU A 422 -16.99 -7.14 -14.52
CA GLU A 422 -16.96 -5.80 -13.96
C GLU A 422 -16.57 -5.81 -12.48
N ASN A 423 -17.21 -6.68 -11.70
CA ASN A 423 -16.92 -6.84 -10.27
C ASN A 423 -15.48 -7.34 -10.06
N GLU A 424 -15.00 -8.27 -10.90
CA GLU A 424 -13.61 -8.77 -10.83
C GLU A 424 -12.60 -7.66 -11.15
N PHE A 425 -12.89 -6.81 -12.14
CA PHE A 425 -12.07 -5.63 -12.42
C PHE A 425 -12.01 -4.68 -11.21
N GLU A 426 -13.17 -4.35 -10.65
CA GLU A 426 -13.26 -3.48 -9.47
C GLU A 426 -12.53 -4.07 -8.26
N GLU A 427 -12.56 -5.40 -8.08
CA GLU A 427 -11.81 -6.08 -7.03
C GLU A 427 -10.29 -5.90 -7.19
N THR A 428 -9.77 -5.95 -8.41
CA THR A 428 -8.34 -5.66 -8.64
C THR A 428 -7.96 -4.22 -8.26
N GLU A 429 -8.83 -3.24 -8.54
CA GLU A 429 -8.63 -1.84 -8.15
C GLU A 429 -8.65 -1.67 -6.61
N VAL A 430 -9.54 -2.38 -5.92
CA VAL A 430 -9.60 -2.38 -4.46
C VAL A 430 -8.35 -3.01 -3.84
N LYS A 431 -7.85 -4.12 -4.41
CA LYS A 431 -6.66 -4.84 -3.91
C LYS A 431 -5.39 -4.00 -3.97
N ILE A 432 -5.23 -3.15 -4.99
CA ILE A 432 -4.05 -2.27 -5.13
C ILE A 432 -4.22 -0.92 -4.42
N ALA A 433 -5.42 -0.57 -3.94
CA ALA A 433 -5.70 0.76 -3.40
C ALA A 433 -4.76 1.15 -2.24
N ALA A 434 -4.33 0.18 -1.42
CA ALA A 434 -3.36 0.42 -0.36
C ALA A 434 -1.99 0.81 -0.93
N ILE A 435 -1.46 0.03 -1.88
CA ILE A 435 -0.18 0.29 -2.54
C ILE A 435 -0.22 1.64 -3.26
N ARG A 436 -1.30 1.93 -4.01
CA ARG A 436 -1.47 3.23 -4.70
C ARG A 436 -1.46 4.42 -3.73
N ARG A 437 -2.18 4.32 -2.61
CA ARG A 437 -2.18 5.38 -1.58
C ARG A 437 -0.77 5.57 -1.00
N THR A 438 -0.06 4.50 -0.70
CA THR A 438 1.31 4.56 -0.23
C THR A 438 2.23 5.22 -1.25
N LEU A 439 2.19 4.81 -2.52
CA LEU A 439 2.98 5.42 -3.59
C LEU A 439 2.67 6.90 -3.79
N SER A 440 1.40 7.31 -3.67
CA SER A 440 0.99 8.72 -3.79
C SER A 440 1.63 9.63 -2.74
N ARG A 441 1.97 9.08 -1.56
CA ARG A 441 2.78 9.79 -0.56
C ARG A 441 4.13 10.17 -1.16
N PHE A 442 4.79 9.25 -1.84
CA PHE A 442 6.10 9.50 -2.43
C PHE A 442 6.06 10.25 -3.77
N SER A 443 4.87 10.69 -4.21
CA SER A 443 4.74 11.42 -5.46
C SER A 443 5.36 12.82 -5.39
N GLY A 444 6.04 13.24 -6.45
CA GLY A 444 6.70 14.57 -6.53
C GLY A 444 5.74 15.77 -6.36
N ALA A 445 4.43 15.54 -6.36
CA ALA A 445 3.46 16.41 -5.71
C ALA A 445 3.52 16.10 -4.20
N GLY A 446 4.48 16.74 -3.52
CA GLY A 446 4.90 16.39 -2.15
C GLY A 446 3.77 15.96 -1.21
N VAL A 447 4.06 14.97 -0.38
CA VAL A 447 3.23 14.60 0.79
C VAL A 447 2.73 15.88 1.44
N PRO A 448 1.41 16.04 1.63
CA PRO A 448 0.90 17.10 2.47
C PRO A 448 1.61 16.97 3.80
N ASP A 449 2.39 17.97 4.20
CA ASP A 449 3.16 17.93 5.43
C ASP A 449 2.22 17.39 6.54
N PRO A 450 2.58 16.31 7.26
CA PRO A 450 1.68 15.70 8.25
C PRO A 450 1.19 16.72 9.29
N ASP A 451 1.97 17.78 9.54
CA ASP A 451 1.55 18.88 10.38
C ASP A 451 0.41 19.71 9.75
N LYS A 452 0.35 19.88 8.42
CA LYS A 452 -0.78 20.55 7.77
C LYS A 452 -2.12 19.83 8.00
N ALA A 453 -2.15 18.50 7.99
CA ALA A 453 -3.38 17.76 8.24
C ALA A 453 -3.89 17.96 9.68
N ARG A 454 -2.97 17.93 10.66
CA ARG A 454 -3.24 18.24 12.06
C ARG A 454 -3.69 19.69 12.24
N LEU A 455 -2.98 20.64 11.64
CA LEU A 455 -3.29 22.07 11.71
C LEU A 455 -4.65 22.40 11.09
N ARG A 456 -5.06 21.72 10.00
CA ARG A 456 -6.40 21.91 9.41
C ARG A 456 -7.49 21.59 10.42
N LYS A 457 -7.36 20.50 11.18
CA LYS A 457 -8.33 20.14 12.21
C LYS A 457 -8.43 21.22 13.29
N ILE A 458 -7.28 21.69 13.77
CA ILE A 458 -7.19 22.75 14.79
C ILE A 458 -7.84 24.05 14.28
N PHE A 459 -7.48 24.50 13.08
CA PHE A 459 -7.96 25.79 12.56
C PHE A 459 -9.40 25.76 12.06
N ILE A 460 -9.95 24.59 11.74
CA ILE A 460 -11.40 24.43 11.58
C ILE A 460 -12.10 24.68 12.92
N GLU A 461 -11.62 24.09 14.01
CA GLU A 461 -12.19 24.30 15.35
C GLU A 461 -12.07 25.77 15.82
N VAL A 462 -10.92 26.41 15.56
CA VAL A 462 -10.71 27.86 15.84
C VAL A 462 -11.71 28.71 15.07
N ARG A 463 -11.83 28.50 13.75
CA ARG A 463 -12.79 29.21 12.90
C ARG A 463 -14.22 29.03 13.38
N ASP A 464 -14.63 27.79 13.66
CA ASP A 464 -15.98 27.46 14.15
C ASP A 464 -16.28 28.18 15.47
N ALA A 465 -15.31 28.22 16.40
CA ALA A 465 -15.43 28.92 17.68
C ALA A 465 -15.46 30.45 17.52
N TYR A 466 -14.72 31.01 16.56
CA TYR A 466 -14.80 32.45 16.26
C TYR A 466 -16.15 32.82 15.68
N ALA A 467 -16.61 32.09 14.66
CA ALA A 467 -17.88 32.33 13.99
C ALA A 467 -19.07 32.31 14.96
N ALA A 468 -19.04 31.38 15.93
CA ALA A 468 -20.05 31.32 16.99
C ALA A 468 -20.08 32.55 17.93
N ARG A 469 -18.94 33.25 18.09
CA ARG A 469 -18.83 34.44 18.96
C ARG A 469 -19.17 35.74 18.26
N THR A 470 -18.78 35.87 16.99
CA THR A 470 -18.82 37.17 16.28
C THR A 470 -19.93 37.25 15.22
N GLY A 471 -20.39 36.10 14.69
CA GLY A 471 -21.48 36.03 13.73
C GLY A 471 -21.33 36.99 12.54
N ALA A 472 -22.43 37.65 12.16
CA ALA A 472 -22.49 38.56 11.02
C ALA A 472 -21.63 39.83 11.15
N ALA A 473 -21.32 40.27 12.37
CA ALA A 473 -20.59 41.52 12.61
C ALA A 473 -19.15 41.50 12.03
N PHE A 474 -18.50 40.33 12.08
CA PHE A 474 -17.19 40.16 11.45
C PHE A 474 -17.28 40.27 9.93
N ALA A 475 -18.25 39.57 9.31
CA ALA A 475 -18.44 39.55 7.86
C ALA A 475 -18.72 40.96 7.29
N GLU A 476 -19.57 41.74 7.96
CA GLU A 476 -19.83 43.14 7.57
C GLU A 476 -18.56 44.01 7.66
N SER A 477 -17.81 43.86 8.76
CA SER A 477 -16.61 44.67 9.00
C SER A 477 -15.49 44.35 8.01
N ILE A 478 -15.20 43.06 7.81
CA ILE A 478 -14.14 42.61 6.91
C ILE A 478 -14.49 42.93 5.46
N THR A 479 -15.76 42.79 5.05
CA THR A 479 -16.23 43.15 3.70
C THR A 479 -16.03 44.63 3.41
N ARG A 480 -16.45 45.51 4.34
CA ARG A 480 -16.26 46.96 4.21
C ARG A 480 -14.77 47.31 4.09
N ARG A 481 -13.90 46.66 4.87
CA ARG A 481 -12.46 46.90 4.84
C ARG A 481 -11.80 46.39 3.57
N LEU A 482 -12.18 45.21 3.06
CA LEU A 482 -11.71 44.68 1.78
C LEU A 482 -12.01 45.64 0.64
N ARG A 483 -13.24 46.16 0.59
CA ARG A 483 -13.69 47.10 -0.46
C ARG A 483 -13.05 48.48 -0.37
N ALA A 484 -12.43 48.81 0.77
CA ALA A 484 -11.68 50.05 0.98
C ALA A 484 -10.19 49.93 0.60
N LEU A 485 -9.69 48.75 0.23
CA LEU A 485 -8.30 48.57 -0.13
C LEU A 485 -7.98 49.32 -1.45
N PRO A 486 -6.84 50.03 -1.55
CA PRO A 486 -6.42 50.70 -2.78
C PRO A 486 -6.34 49.76 -3.99
N GLU A 487 -5.89 48.53 -3.77
CA GLU A 487 -5.77 47.48 -4.78
C GLU A 487 -7.14 47.04 -5.28
N TYR A 488 -8.13 46.92 -4.39
CA TYR A 488 -9.51 46.64 -4.77
C TYR A 488 -10.12 47.79 -5.59
N HIS A 489 -9.90 49.04 -5.18
CA HIS A 489 -10.41 50.19 -5.92
C HIS A 489 -9.89 50.24 -7.35
N ARG A 490 -8.61 49.90 -7.58
CA ARG A 490 -7.99 49.84 -8.91
C ARG A 490 -8.43 48.65 -9.76
N ALA A 491 -8.82 47.54 -9.13
CA ALA A 491 -9.24 46.33 -9.81
C ALA A 491 -10.51 46.53 -10.63
N ARG A 492 -10.55 46.01 -11.86
CA ARG A 492 -11.75 45.93 -12.70
C ARG A 492 -12.36 44.53 -12.65
N THR A 493 -11.53 43.51 -12.50
CA THR A 493 -11.94 42.11 -12.40
C THR A 493 -11.53 41.55 -11.04
N VAL A 494 -12.50 41.04 -10.28
CA VAL A 494 -12.30 40.57 -8.91
C VAL A 494 -12.71 39.11 -8.80
N LEU A 495 -11.75 38.23 -8.46
CA LEU A 495 -12.02 36.86 -8.06
C LEU A 495 -12.42 36.82 -6.59
N ALA A 496 -13.63 36.33 -6.33
CA ALA A 496 -14.15 36.05 -5.00
C ALA A 496 -14.37 34.54 -4.81
N THR A 497 -14.71 34.14 -3.58
CA THR A 497 -15.12 32.78 -3.25
C THR A 497 -16.40 32.81 -2.46
N LEU A 498 -17.28 31.83 -2.64
CA LEU A 498 -18.47 31.67 -1.80
C LEU A 498 -18.13 30.75 -0.63
N SER A 499 -18.64 31.11 0.56
CA SER A 499 -18.25 30.52 1.83
C SER A 499 -18.74 29.08 1.99
N ILE A 500 -17.98 28.28 2.73
CA ILE A 500 -18.36 26.90 3.12
C ILE A 500 -18.36 26.71 4.63
N GLY A 501 -19.38 26.01 5.14
CA GLY A 501 -19.49 25.69 6.56
C GLY A 501 -19.69 26.94 7.40
N SER A 502 -18.78 27.18 8.36
CA SER A 502 -18.80 28.34 9.25
C SER A 502 -17.86 29.47 8.81
N GLU A 503 -17.36 29.45 7.57
CA GLU A 503 -16.67 30.60 7.00
C GLU A 503 -17.54 31.86 7.09
N TRP A 504 -16.90 33.01 7.22
CA TRP A 504 -17.61 34.28 7.20
C TRP A 504 -18.31 34.48 5.85
N ASP A 505 -19.43 35.21 5.86
CA ASP A 505 -20.24 35.37 4.67
C ASP A 505 -19.55 36.19 3.58
N THR A 506 -18.97 35.51 2.60
CA THR A 506 -18.32 36.11 1.44
C THR A 506 -19.30 36.45 0.32
N ARG A 507 -20.57 36.01 0.39
CA ARG A 507 -21.60 36.39 -0.59
C ARG A 507 -21.85 37.89 -0.55
N THR A 508 -21.94 38.48 0.64
CA THR A 508 -22.07 39.94 0.81
C THR A 508 -20.91 40.71 0.14
N PHE A 509 -19.68 40.16 0.17
CA PHE A 509 -18.56 40.75 -0.55
C PHE A 509 -18.73 40.64 -2.08
N ALA A 510 -19.14 39.48 -2.59
CA ALA A 510 -19.40 39.26 -4.01
C ALA A 510 -20.52 40.17 -4.56
N GLU A 511 -21.59 40.38 -3.79
CA GLU A 511 -22.65 41.36 -4.11
C GLU A 511 -22.10 42.79 -4.15
N GLY A 512 -21.21 43.13 -3.21
CA GLY A 512 -20.50 44.41 -3.20
C GLY A 512 -19.66 44.64 -4.45
N VAL A 513 -18.99 43.61 -4.98
CA VAL A 513 -18.22 43.68 -6.24
C VAL A 513 -19.12 44.06 -7.41
N LEU A 514 -20.29 43.42 -7.53
CA LEU A 514 -21.26 43.73 -8.58
C LEU A 514 -21.83 45.15 -8.43
N ALA A 515 -22.16 45.55 -7.20
CA ALA A 515 -22.68 46.89 -6.91
C ALA A 515 -21.66 48.00 -7.22
N ASP A 516 -20.36 47.70 -7.09
CA ASP A 516 -19.26 48.61 -7.46
C ASP A 516 -19.01 48.66 -8.99
N GLY A 517 -19.81 47.95 -9.79
CA GLY A 517 -19.70 47.90 -11.25
C GLY A 517 -18.47 47.14 -11.77
N LYS A 518 -17.88 46.29 -10.92
CA LYS A 518 -16.70 45.47 -11.27
C LYS A 518 -17.15 44.11 -11.82
N THR A 519 -16.27 43.45 -12.59
CA THR A 519 -16.53 42.08 -13.04
C THR A 519 -16.26 41.11 -11.90
N LEU A 520 -17.32 40.48 -11.39
CA LEU A 520 -17.22 39.40 -10.40
C LEU A 520 -16.81 38.10 -11.09
N VAL A 521 -15.82 37.42 -10.53
CA VAL A 521 -15.35 36.12 -10.97
C VAL A 521 -15.49 35.12 -9.83
N LEU A 522 -16.09 33.97 -10.11
CA LEU A 522 -16.23 32.87 -9.14
C LEU A 522 -15.64 31.55 -9.70
N PRO A 523 -15.10 30.69 -8.83
CA PRO A 523 -14.54 29.40 -9.21
C PRO A 523 -15.60 28.29 -9.34
N ARG A 524 -15.34 27.33 -10.21
CA ARG A 524 -16.09 26.08 -10.42
C ARG A 524 -15.14 24.88 -10.32
N VAL A 525 -15.56 23.80 -9.66
CA VAL A 525 -14.70 22.62 -9.44
C VAL A 525 -14.78 21.63 -10.59
N VAL A 526 -13.64 21.29 -11.18
CA VAL A 526 -13.51 20.23 -12.19
C VAL A 526 -12.90 18.98 -11.57
N LYS A 527 -13.69 17.91 -11.36
CA LYS A 527 -13.26 16.71 -10.62
C LYS A 527 -12.13 15.91 -11.29
N LYS A 528 -11.98 15.97 -12.62
CA LYS A 528 -10.90 15.35 -13.41
C LYS A 528 -10.46 16.35 -14.48
N PRO A 529 -9.26 16.94 -14.43
CA PRO A 529 -8.06 16.56 -13.67
C PRO A 529 -7.92 17.23 -12.27
N ARG A 530 -9.03 17.45 -11.55
CA ARG A 530 -9.05 18.14 -10.24
C ARG A 530 -8.56 19.59 -10.33
N ALA A 531 -9.24 20.47 -11.06
CA ALA A 531 -8.84 21.87 -11.23
C ALA A 531 -9.94 22.87 -10.80
N LEU A 532 -9.61 24.16 -10.73
CA LEU A 532 -10.59 25.24 -10.72
C LEU A 532 -10.65 25.86 -12.11
N GLU A 533 -11.86 25.99 -12.62
CA GLU A 533 -12.17 26.91 -13.71
C GLU A 533 -12.83 28.15 -13.13
N ILE A 534 -12.63 29.32 -13.74
CA ILE A 534 -13.17 30.57 -13.23
C ILE A 534 -14.06 31.22 -14.29
N PHE A 535 -15.16 31.82 -13.83
CA PHE A 535 -16.19 32.36 -14.72
C PHE A 535 -16.65 33.74 -14.24
N ALA A 536 -16.93 34.63 -15.20
CA ALA A 536 -17.56 35.91 -14.94
C ALA A 536 -19.05 35.70 -14.62
N VAL A 537 -19.49 36.25 -13.48
CA VAL A 537 -20.86 36.14 -12.96
C VAL A 537 -21.50 37.52 -12.95
N GLY A 538 -22.71 37.64 -13.50
CA GLY A 538 -23.46 38.90 -13.56
C GLY A 538 -24.60 38.97 -12.55
N ASP A 539 -25.23 37.83 -12.25
CA ASP A 539 -26.35 37.72 -11.32
C ASP A 539 -26.18 36.48 -10.42
N LEU A 540 -25.86 36.71 -9.15
CA LEU A 540 -25.63 35.64 -8.17
C LEU A 540 -26.86 34.75 -7.88
N ALA A 541 -28.06 35.16 -8.27
CA ALA A 541 -29.28 34.37 -8.12
C ALA A 541 -29.60 33.54 -9.37
N ALA A 542 -29.25 34.03 -10.56
CA ALA A 542 -29.60 33.40 -11.83
C ALA A 542 -28.45 32.59 -12.49
N ASP A 543 -27.20 32.94 -12.19
CA ASP A 543 -26.01 32.40 -12.87
C ASP A 543 -25.36 31.23 -12.12
N LEU A 544 -25.85 30.88 -10.93
CA LEU A 544 -25.26 29.86 -10.08
C LEU A 544 -26.10 28.57 -10.03
N LEU A 545 -25.41 27.45 -9.85
CA LEU A 545 -25.98 26.13 -9.63
C LEU A 545 -25.44 25.54 -8.33
N PRO A 546 -26.16 24.60 -7.68
CA PRO A 546 -25.59 23.82 -6.58
C PRO A 546 -24.33 23.08 -7.04
N GLY A 547 -23.21 23.34 -6.37
CA GLY A 547 -21.89 22.81 -6.69
C GLY A 547 -21.37 21.80 -5.67
N VAL A 548 -20.05 21.59 -5.67
CA VAL A 548 -19.40 20.63 -4.78
C VAL A 548 -19.38 21.17 -3.34
N TRP A 549 -19.55 20.27 -2.37
CA TRP A 549 -19.57 20.60 -0.93
C TRP A 549 -20.65 21.61 -0.50
N GLY A 550 -21.72 21.74 -1.30
CA GLY A 550 -22.83 22.64 -1.00
C GLY A 550 -22.53 24.12 -1.32
N ILE A 551 -21.41 24.40 -2.00
CA ILE A 551 -21.06 25.74 -2.48
C ILE A 551 -21.77 25.94 -3.82
N GLU A 552 -22.38 27.10 -4.03
CA GLU A 552 -22.93 27.48 -5.33
C GLU A 552 -21.80 27.78 -6.32
N GLU A 553 -21.88 27.22 -7.52
CA GLU A 553 -20.86 27.34 -8.57
C GLU A 553 -21.45 27.97 -9.83
N PRO A 554 -20.66 28.74 -10.61
CA PRO A 554 -21.11 29.32 -11.87
C PRO A 554 -21.61 28.27 -12.86
N ASP A 555 -22.75 28.53 -13.50
CA ASP A 555 -23.27 27.73 -14.61
C ASP A 555 -22.46 28.00 -15.89
N PRO A 556 -21.70 27.01 -16.42
CA PRO A 556 -20.92 27.19 -17.65
C PRO A 556 -21.77 27.50 -18.89
N ALA A 557 -23.08 27.22 -18.85
CA ALA A 557 -24.00 27.55 -19.93
C ALA A 557 -24.40 29.04 -19.94
N ARG A 558 -24.24 29.74 -18.81
CA ARG A 558 -24.65 31.16 -18.63
C ARG A 558 -23.46 32.09 -18.45
N CYS A 559 -22.39 31.58 -17.84
CA CYS A 559 -21.24 32.38 -17.44
C CYS A 559 -20.09 32.26 -18.45
N ARG A 560 -19.42 33.37 -18.74
CA ARG A 560 -18.22 33.39 -19.59
C ARG A 560 -17.01 32.89 -18.82
N LYS A 561 -16.33 31.86 -19.32
CA LYS A 561 -15.06 31.37 -18.76
C LYS A 561 -13.94 32.41 -18.93
N LEU A 562 -13.12 32.56 -17.90
CA LEU A 562 -11.97 33.46 -17.84
C LEU A 562 -10.68 32.69 -17.53
N THR A 563 -9.54 33.36 -17.70
CA THR A 563 -8.23 32.91 -17.21
C THR A 563 -7.76 33.80 -16.06
N LEU A 564 -6.88 33.28 -15.20
CA LEU A 564 -6.41 34.04 -14.04
C LEU A 564 -5.64 35.32 -14.45
N ALA A 565 -5.10 35.37 -15.68
CA ALA A 565 -4.43 36.56 -16.23
C ALA A 565 -5.38 37.75 -16.46
N GLU A 566 -6.70 37.53 -16.48
CA GLU A 566 -7.72 38.57 -16.62
C GLU A 566 -8.22 39.11 -15.26
N VAL A 567 -7.74 38.55 -14.14
CA VAL A 567 -8.12 38.93 -12.77
C VAL A 567 -7.12 39.94 -12.22
N ASP A 568 -7.60 41.04 -11.65
CA ASP A 568 -6.74 42.07 -11.03
C ASP A 568 -6.56 41.83 -9.53
N PHE A 569 -7.63 41.36 -8.87
CA PHE A 569 -7.69 41.17 -7.42
C PHE A 569 -8.34 39.83 -7.09
N ALA A 570 -7.71 39.05 -6.21
CA ALA A 570 -8.18 37.73 -5.81
C ALA A 570 -8.32 37.63 -4.28
N LEU A 571 -9.55 37.45 -3.81
CA LEU A 571 -9.84 37.02 -2.45
C LEU A 571 -9.68 35.50 -2.37
N VAL A 572 -8.65 35.05 -1.67
CA VAL A 572 -8.24 33.64 -1.59
C VAL A 572 -8.69 33.06 -0.23
N PRO A 573 -9.32 31.87 -0.20
CA PRO A 573 -9.76 31.26 1.05
C PRO A 573 -8.59 30.63 1.82
N ALA A 574 -8.67 30.68 3.15
CA ALA A 574 -7.68 30.12 4.06
C ALA A 574 -8.30 29.80 5.44
N LEU A 575 -7.80 28.73 6.07
CA LEU A 575 -8.03 28.37 7.47
C LEU A 575 -7.04 29.06 8.41
N ALA A 576 -5.82 29.29 7.93
CA ALA A 576 -4.81 30.07 8.65
C ALA A 576 -3.84 30.70 7.65
N VAL A 577 -3.11 31.73 8.07
CA VAL A 577 -2.06 32.36 7.27
C VAL A 577 -0.88 32.72 8.16
N ASP A 578 0.34 32.63 7.63
CA ASP A 578 1.53 33.11 8.32
C ASP A 578 1.91 34.54 7.91
N ARG A 579 2.85 35.16 8.65
CA ARG A 579 3.31 36.53 8.37
C ARG A 579 4.07 36.68 7.04
N GLU A 580 4.46 35.58 6.42
CA GLU A 580 5.10 35.56 5.11
C GLU A 580 4.09 35.36 3.96
N GLY A 581 2.80 35.22 4.28
CA GLY A 581 1.72 35.09 3.30
C GLY A 581 1.44 33.67 2.85
N TYR A 582 2.08 32.65 3.43
CA TYR A 582 1.71 31.27 3.18
C TYR A 582 0.42 30.93 3.89
N ARG A 583 -0.46 30.20 3.22
CA ARG A 583 -1.82 29.93 3.70
C ARG A 583 -2.05 28.43 3.90
N LEU A 584 -2.84 28.09 4.91
CA LEU A 584 -3.36 26.76 5.14
C LEU A 584 -4.77 26.67 4.55
N GLY A 585 -4.94 25.95 3.43
CA GLY A 585 -6.27 25.65 2.87
C GLY A 585 -6.83 24.30 3.32
N TYR A 586 -8.01 23.91 2.80
CA TYR A 586 -8.69 22.64 3.11
C TYR A 586 -8.02 21.36 2.53
N GLY A 587 -6.83 21.49 1.94
CA GLY A 587 -5.98 20.33 1.60
C GLY A 587 -6.19 19.72 0.21
N ALA A 588 -6.91 20.41 -0.67
CA ALA A 588 -7.12 19.95 -2.04
C ALA A 588 -6.25 20.63 -3.11
N GLY A 589 -5.42 21.61 -2.72
CA GLY A 589 -4.48 22.30 -3.62
C GLY A 589 -5.12 22.98 -4.83
N TYR A 590 -6.42 23.28 -4.77
CA TYR A 590 -7.17 23.88 -5.88
C TYR A 590 -6.69 25.30 -6.19
N PHE A 591 -6.61 26.13 -5.15
CA PHE A 591 -6.17 27.52 -5.28
C PHE A 591 -4.68 27.61 -5.59
N ASP A 592 -3.82 26.78 -5.00
CA ASP A 592 -2.38 26.81 -5.31
C ASP A 592 -2.10 26.51 -6.79
N ARG A 593 -2.86 25.57 -7.36
CA ARG A 593 -2.81 25.25 -8.80
C ARG A 593 -3.43 26.31 -9.69
N LEU A 594 -4.45 27.03 -9.24
CA LEU A 594 -5.00 28.16 -9.98
C LEU A 594 -4.00 29.33 -9.97
N LEU A 595 -3.51 29.70 -8.79
CA LEU A 595 -2.62 30.83 -8.54
C LEU A 595 -1.21 30.66 -9.12
N SER A 596 -0.79 29.45 -9.49
CA SER A 596 0.47 29.24 -10.20
C SER A 596 0.44 29.69 -11.66
N THR A 597 -0.75 29.97 -12.22
CA THR A 597 -0.92 30.30 -13.65
C THR A 597 -0.79 31.79 -13.98
N ALA A 598 -1.00 32.68 -12.99
CA ALA A 598 -0.85 34.13 -13.11
C ALA A 598 -0.78 34.76 -11.70
N ALA A 599 -0.34 36.02 -11.61
CA ALA A 599 -0.15 36.72 -10.34
C ALA A 599 -1.07 37.96 -10.22
N PRO A 600 -2.39 37.79 -9.97
CA PRO A 600 -3.24 38.90 -9.53
C PRO A 600 -2.80 39.40 -8.14
N PHE A 601 -3.32 40.53 -7.67
CA PHE A 601 -3.14 40.90 -6.27
C PHE A 601 -3.94 39.95 -5.37
N ARG A 602 -3.25 39.11 -4.60
CA ARG A 602 -3.83 38.05 -3.76
C ARG A 602 -3.98 38.53 -2.33
N VAL A 603 -5.19 38.47 -1.81
CA VAL A 603 -5.48 38.80 -0.42
C VAL A 603 -6.18 37.65 0.28
N VAL A 604 -5.83 37.42 1.54
CA VAL A 604 -6.60 36.57 2.45
C VAL A 604 -7.27 37.47 3.49
N ALA A 605 -8.54 37.20 3.78
CA ALA A 605 -9.31 37.88 4.82
C ALA A 605 -9.84 36.88 5.85
N LEU A 606 -9.36 36.98 7.09
CA LEU A 606 -9.68 36.07 8.18
C LEU A 606 -9.52 36.75 9.56
N PRO A 607 -10.13 36.21 10.63
CA PRO A 607 -9.91 36.67 12.01
C PRO A 607 -8.44 36.70 12.42
N GLY A 608 -8.06 37.65 13.28
CA GLY A 608 -6.68 37.79 13.78
C GLY A 608 -6.13 36.51 14.44
N GLU A 609 -6.97 35.73 15.13
CA GLU A 609 -6.59 34.46 15.77
C GLU A 609 -6.27 33.32 14.79
N GLN A 610 -6.53 33.51 13.50
CA GLN A 610 -6.14 32.59 12.43
C GLN A 610 -4.82 33.03 11.74
N VAL A 611 -4.16 34.08 12.23
CA VAL A 611 -2.79 34.44 11.85
C VAL A 611 -1.81 33.76 12.79
N VAL A 612 -0.85 33.00 12.23
CA VAL A 612 0.16 32.27 12.99
C VAL A 612 1.58 32.74 12.68
N ASP A 613 2.53 32.36 13.52
CA ASP A 613 3.94 32.73 13.31
C ASP A 613 4.53 32.06 12.07
N ARG A 614 4.26 30.76 11.86
CA ARG A 614 4.78 29.99 10.73
C ARG A 614 3.87 28.82 10.39
N LEU A 615 3.63 28.60 9.10
CA LEU A 615 2.99 27.40 8.59
C LEU A 615 4.00 26.46 7.90
N PRO A 616 3.77 25.13 7.91
CA PRO A 616 4.54 24.21 7.08
C PRO A 616 4.35 24.55 5.60
N ARG A 617 5.40 24.39 4.79
CA ARG A 617 5.43 24.82 3.39
C ARG A 617 5.77 23.65 2.48
N GLU A 618 5.05 23.57 1.38
CA GLU A 618 5.30 22.65 0.27
C GLU A 618 5.74 23.46 -0.95
N ALA A 619 6.52 22.83 -1.84
CA ALA A 619 7.10 23.51 -3.00
C ALA A 619 6.08 24.13 -3.97
N HIS A 620 4.81 23.72 -3.86
CA HIS A 620 3.72 24.21 -4.70
C HIS A 620 2.82 25.24 -4.00
N ASP A 621 3.06 25.56 -2.71
CA ASP A 621 2.27 26.56 -2.01
C ASP A 621 2.55 27.96 -2.57
N ILE A 622 1.49 28.69 -2.92
CA ILE A 622 1.60 30.05 -3.43
C ILE A 622 1.24 31.03 -2.30
N ALA A 623 2.20 31.86 -1.91
CA ALA A 623 1.98 32.93 -0.93
C ALA A 623 1.06 34.02 -1.49
N VAL A 624 0.30 34.67 -0.62
CA VAL A 624 -0.50 35.85 -0.95
C VAL A 624 0.33 37.13 -0.87
N ASP A 625 -0.22 38.25 -1.34
CA ASP A 625 0.43 39.57 -1.32
C ASP A 625 0.03 40.42 -0.11
N ALA A 626 -1.13 40.11 0.49
CA ALA A 626 -1.59 40.78 1.69
C ALA A 626 -2.52 39.91 2.55
N VAL A 627 -2.54 40.24 3.84
CA VAL A 627 -3.46 39.66 4.84
C VAL A 627 -4.25 40.80 5.48
N LEU A 628 -5.56 40.62 5.52
CA LEU A 628 -6.49 41.52 6.20
C LEU A 628 -7.19 40.76 7.33
N THR A 629 -7.14 41.32 8.54
CA THR A 629 -7.89 40.82 9.70
C THR A 629 -8.88 41.83 10.21
N ASP A 630 -9.68 41.46 11.22
CA ASP A 630 -10.53 42.36 12.01
C ASP A 630 -9.75 43.48 12.72
N GLU A 631 -8.44 43.35 12.87
CA GLU A 631 -7.59 44.31 13.60
C GLU A 631 -6.53 44.97 12.72
N THR A 632 -5.96 44.23 11.76
CA THR A 632 -4.76 44.67 11.04
C THR A 632 -4.85 44.46 9.54
N TYR A 633 -4.01 45.16 8.79
CA TYR A 633 -3.75 44.94 7.38
C TYR A 633 -2.24 44.99 7.17
N PHE A 634 -1.67 43.96 6.55
CA PHE A 634 -0.26 43.95 6.22
C PHE A 634 0.01 43.28 4.88
N THR A 635 0.99 43.80 4.14
CA THR A 635 1.48 43.20 2.90
C THR A 635 2.54 42.16 3.21
N THR A 636 2.47 41.02 2.53
CA THR A 636 3.38 39.88 2.70
C THR A 636 4.43 39.95 1.59
N GLY A 637 5.71 39.99 1.96
CA GLY A 637 6.80 40.22 1.01
C GLY A 637 7.19 41.70 0.87
N LYS A 638 7.90 42.22 1.89
CA LYS A 638 8.92 43.26 1.71
C LYS A 638 10.13 42.93 2.60
N LYS A 639 11.13 42.30 1.99
CA LYS A 639 12.49 42.82 1.98
C LYS A 639 12.97 42.87 0.55
#